data_AF-A0AAQ3QC36-F1
#
_entry.id   AF-A0AAQ3QC36-F1
#
_cell.length_a   1.000
_cell.length_b   1.000
_cell.length_c   1.000
_cell.angle_alpha   90.00
_cell.angle_beta   90.00
_cell.angle_gamma   90.00
#
_symmetry.space_group_name_H-M   'P 1'
#
loop_
_entity.id
_entity.type
_entity.pdbx_description
1 polymer ?
#
loop_
_entity_poly.entity_id
_entity_poly.type
_entity_poly.pdbx_seq_one_letter_code
_entity_poly.pdbx_strand_id
1 'polypeptide(L)'
;MAQFQCRASLGHLKTREENQSKVQQEERTMLSPFGSPQDSFRKPDAPASEPTFQMTLDDSAEVRPGDLFVSCPESEQNAYSNLSEACSRGAVAVLVWEGSDKDQLLGCGARAVVVLNWTKRQTEVPALAATFYGHPSRSLFVVGITGTNGKTTTTNMVRSIFQAMGYATGLFGTIGFLINDDEKLDTKSLTTPKAVSAQRMMAKMVHAGTKALLMETSSKGLEIGRCNELDFDVAVFTNFTRDHLDFHGTMEAYKKSKGKLFARMTDPCRHRKVVNIDDPNAPYFISQGNADVPLVTFAMENKNADVYLLKSTLSLFKTEVSVSTPRGILEITSGMLGRYNIYNILAAVAVGIAVGAKLEDIVRGIEGLKGVAGRFELVDEGQAFAVIVDYAHTPDALSRLLDAVRELKPKRVISVFGCGGERDRGKRPLMAQTAADKSDVVILTSDNPRNEDPLRIFDDMLAGVGFTMEEYLQKGGNNGHQKLANGCTLLVHEDRRVALQTAIAMGKEGDIIVAAGKGHETYQTEGDTEKPFDDRVECREALRRVRMMNRGRALWALMLLCLVPPRPAHGGDIVHEDEEAPKLPGCSNHFILVKVQTWINNEEDSEFVGVGARFGTTIQSKEKYASRTSLSLSDPSDCCSEPKKKIAGDVLLVHRGRCKFTTKAKIAEAAGASALLIINNRKELYKMVCEQNETNLDINIPAVMLPHDAGISLERSLKSGASISVQLYSPDRPLVDTAEVFLWLMAVGTILCASYWSAWSAREAFLELEKLLKDAPDELLKLETTGSSGIVDINTTSAIFFVIIASCFLILLYKFMSFWFVEILVVLFTIGGAEGLQTCLVAFLSRWFKHAGRTFIKAPFFGGVSYLTLAVSPFCIAFAVLWAVYRRLSFAWIGQDILGIALIITVLQIVRVPNLKVGTVLLSCSFLYDIFWVFISKRWFHESVMIVVARGDRTQEDGVPMLLKIPRMFDPWGGYSIIGFGDILLPGLLIAFALRYDWAARKNLQGGYFLWSMVAYGSGLLITYVALNLMDGHGQPALLYIVPFTLGTLLAFSWKRGELKNLWSKGEPERVCTHTQAAQ
;
A
#
# COMPACT_ATOMS: atom_id res chain seq x y z
N MET A 1 3.83 65.25 10.96
CA MET A 1 3.02 65.26 12.20
C MET A 1 1.64 64.75 11.80
N ALA A 2 1.13 63.57 12.17
CA ALA A 2 1.35 62.74 13.35
C ALA A 2 1.49 61.25 12.98
N GLN A 3 2.42 60.57 13.66
CA GLN A 3 2.51 59.12 13.77
C GLN A 3 1.46 58.65 14.79
N PHE A 4 0.81 57.51 14.53
CA PHE A 4 0.20 56.69 15.58
C PHE A 4 0.89 55.32 15.59
N GLN A 5 1.71 55.10 16.62
CA GLN A 5 2.25 53.80 17.02
C GLN A 5 1.38 53.23 18.14
N CYS A 6 1.07 51.93 18.06
CA CYS A 6 0.51 51.14 19.15
C CYS A 6 1.48 51.12 20.36
N ARG A 7 0.98 51.54 21.53
CA ARG A 7 1.71 51.61 22.80
C ARG A 7 1.82 50.24 23.48
N ALA A 8 3.02 49.89 23.95
CA ALA A 8 3.24 49.02 25.11
C ALA A 8 3.97 49.82 26.21
N SER A 9 3.55 49.65 27.46
CA SER A 9 3.96 50.43 28.63
C SER A 9 5.38 50.12 29.11
N LEU A 10 6.11 51.14 29.60
CA LEU A 10 7.16 50.99 30.60
C LEU A 10 7.37 52.31 31.35
N GLY A 11 7.37 52.24 32.68
CA GLY A 11 7.67 53.35 33.58
C GLY A 11 9.01 53.16 34.30
N HIS A 12 9.80 54.23 34.27
CA HIS A 12 10.84 54.68 35.19
C HIS A 12 12.29 54.13 35.20
N LEU A 13 13.19 55.03 34.74
CA LEU A 13 14.42 55.57 35.37
C LEU A 13 15.53 54.56 35.76
N LYS A 14 16.81 54.65 35.35
CA LYS A 14 17.76 55.79 35.46
C LYS A 14 19.16 55.38 34.91
N THR A 15 19.88 56.37 34.39
CA THR A 15 21.36 56.57 34.33
C THR A 15 22.33 55.66 33.54
N ARG A 16 22.87 56.26 32.47
CA ARG A 16 24.27 56.57 32.11
C ARG A 16 25.35 55.47 32.03
N GLU A 17 26.08 55.58 30.90
CA GLU A 17 27.42 55.03 30.57
C GLU A 17 27.48 53.55 30.16
N GLU A 18 27.49 53.29 28.85
CA GLU A 18 28.65 52.66 28.20
C GLU A 18 28.46 52.56 26.67
N ASN A 19 29.61 52.55 26.00
CA ASN A 19 29.86 52.95 24.62
C ASN A 19 29.75 51.78 23.62
N GLN A 20 29.55 52.15 22.35
CA GLN A 20 30.13 51.46 21.17
C GLN A 20 29.65 50.07 20.71
N SER A 21 28.48 49.58 21.13
CA SER A 21 27.88 48.36 20.54
C SER A 21 26.63 48.60 19.67
N LYS A 22 26.12 49.82 19.58
CA LYS A 22 24.83 50.11 18.90
C LYS A 22 24.89 50.37 17.39
N VAL A 23 26.06 50.64 16.81
CA VAL A 23 26.14 51.02 15.38
C VAL A 23 26.07 49.81 14.45
N GLN A 24 26.39 48.59 14.91
CA GLN A 24 26.23 47.36 14.09
C GLN A 24 24.87 46.65 14.27
N GLN A 25 24.02 47.12 15.19
CA GLN A 25 22.72 46.51 15.44
C GLN A 25 21.56 47.31 14.81
N GLU A 26 21.78 48.59 14.48
CA GLU A 26 20.76 49.43 13.82
C GLU A 26 20.68 49.20 12.29
N GLU A 27 21.72 48.72 11.61
CA GLU A 27 21.64 48.33 10.18
C GLU A 27 20.88 47.00 9.95
N ARG A 28 20.68 46.18 10.98
CA ARG A 28 19.95 44.91 10.85
C ARG A 28 18.43 45.02 11.01
N THR A 29 17.93 46.23 11.29
CA THR A 29 16.52 46.45 11.67
C THR A 29 15.72 47.25 10.62
N MET A 30 16.32 47.60 9.47
CA MET A 30 15.65 48.32 8.37
C MET A 30 15.23 47.44 7.17
N LEU A 31 15.15 46.11 7.31
CA LEU A 31 14.83 45.19 6.20
C LEU A 31 13.67 44.21 6.44
N SER A 32 12.76 44.44 7.40
CA SER A 32 11.51 43.66 7.45
C SER A 32 10.27 44.59 7.59
N PRO A 33 9.49 44.79 6.51
CA PRO A 33 8.15 45.37 6.63
C PRO A 33 7.15 44.39 7.27
N PHE A 34 7.54 43.13 7.42
CA PHE A 34 6.73 42.04 7.93
C PHE A 34 7.26 41.62 9.30
N GLY A 35 6.41 41.72 10.33
CA GLY A 35 6.73 41.31 11.71
C GLY A 35 7.12 39.82 11.82
N SER A 36 7.51 39.39 13.02
CA SER A 36 7.93 38.01 13.23
C SER A 36 6.77 37.01 12.97
N PRO A 37 7.04 35.77 12.52
CA PRO A 37 6.00 34.78 12.24
C PRO A 37 5.13 34.40 13.45
N GLN A 38 5.59 34.72 14.68
CA GLN A 38 4.84 34.47 15.92
C GLN A 38 3.91 35.63 16.29
N ASP A 39 4.17 36.84 15.80
CA ASP A 39 3.33 38.02 16.07
C ASP A 39 2.10 38.08 15.15
N SER A 40 2.07 37.28 14.07
CA SER A 40 0.98 37.25 13.08
C SER A 40 -0.13 36.24 13.39
N PHE A 41 0.09 35.31 14.32
CA PHE A 41 -0.91 34.32 14.73
C PHE A 41 -1.65 34.77 16.00
N ARG A 42 -2.98 34.63 15.99
CA ARG A 42 -3.83 35.04 17.12
C ARG A 42 -3.46 34.22 18.36
N LYS A 43 -3.28 34.90 19.51
CA LYS A 43 -3.26 34.21 20.80
C LYS A 43 -4.65 33.60 20.99
N PRO A 44 -4.76 32.29 21.28
CA PRO A 44 -6.06 31.68 21.49
C PRO A 44 -6.75 32.38 22.66
N ASP A 45 -7.98 32.85 22.46
CA ASP A 45 -8.89 33.11 23.57
C ASP A 45 -9.12 31.78 24.33
N ALA A 46 -9.57 31.86 25.58
CA ALA A 46 -9.72 30.73 26.51
C ALA A 46 -10.27 29.45 25.81
N PRO A 47 -9.82 28.24 26.21
CA PRO A 47 -10.17 27.00 25.51
C PRO A 47 -11.68 26.87 25.34
N ALA A 48 -12.14 26.89 24.08
CA ALA A 48 -13.54 26.72 23.74
C ALA A 48 -13.98 25.30 24.11
N SER A 49 -14.99 25.16 24.95
CA SER A 49 -15.65 23.88 25.23
C SER A 49 -16.28 23.34 23.94
N GLU A 50 -16.27 22.02 23.74
CA GLU A 50 -16.99 21.40 22.64
C GLU A 50 -18.47 21.82 22.70
N PRO A 51 -19.08 22.26 21.59
CA PRO A 51 -20.47 22.70 21.60
C PRO A 51 -21.40 21.54 22.01
N THR A 52 -22.03 21.68 23.17
CA THR A 52 -22.98 20.69 23.73
C THR A 52 -24.26 20.59 22.90
N PHE A 53 -24.61 21.65 22.16
CA PHE A 53 -25.77 21.74 21.28
C PHE A 53 -25.33 22.21 19.89
N GLN A 54 -26.04 21.80 18.84
CA GLN A 54 -25.70 22.12 17.46
C GLN A 54 -26.83 22.91 16.76
N MET A 55 -26.41 23.64 15.74
CA MET A 55 -27.29 24.26 14.76
C MET A 55 -27.18 23.48 13.45
N THR A 56 -28.31 23.00 12.93
CA THR A 56 -28.43 22.21 11.68
C THR A 56 -29.21 22.98 10.62
N LEU A 57 -28.83 22.84 9.34
CA LEU A 57 -29.43 23.59 8.22
C LEU A 57 -29.97 22.63 7.15
N ASP A 58 -31.28 22.64 6.95
CA ASP A 58 -32.05 21.86 5.95
C ASP A 58 -31.98 20.34 6.05
N ASP A 59 -31.22 19.79 7.00
CA ASP A 59 -31.05 18.36 7.19
C ASP A 59 -31.64 17.95 8.55
N SER A 60 -32.92 17.56 8.55
CA SER A 60 -33.64 17.10 9.73
C SER A 60 -33.05 15.81 10.31
N ALA A 61 -32.35 15.00 9.49
CA ALA A 61 -31.75 13.76 9.94
C ALA A 61 -30.54 13.98 10.86
N GLU A 62 -29.87 15.14 10.76
CA GLU A 62 -28.74 15.50 11.63
C GLU A 62 -29.15 16.01 13.03
N VAL A 63 -30.44 16.30 13.24
CA VAL A 63 -30.95 16.90 14.49
C VAL A 63 -30.83 15.93 15.68
N ARG A 64 -30.33 16.43 16.81
CA ARG A 64 -30.28 15.75 18.10
C ARG A 64 -31.11 16.50 19.16
N PRO A 65 -31.50 15.82 20.26
CA PRO A 65 -32.18 16.48 21.37
C PRO A 65 -31.36 17.66 21.91
N GLY A 66 -31.95 18.86 21.90
CA GLY A 66 -31.28 20.10 22.33
C GLY A 66 -30.81 21.03 21.20
N ASP A 67 -30.89 20.60 19.94
CA ASP A 67 -30.39 21.36 18.80
C ASP A 67 -31.35 22.48 18.33
N LEU A 68 -30.77 23.45 17.61
CA LEU A 68 -31.47 24.47 16.84
C LEU A 68 -31.55 24.02 15.37
N PHE A 69 -32.77 23.81 14.87
CA PHE A 69 -32.98 23.47 13.46
C PHE A 69 -33.34 24.70 12.63
N VAL A 70 -32.66 24.90 11.49
CA VAL A 70 -32.96 25.95 10.51
C VAL A 70 -33.52 25.30 9.26
N SER A 71 -34.79 25.57 8.97
CA SER A 71 -35.42 25.21 7.70
C SER A 71 -35.21 26.37 6.72
N CYS A 72 -34.44 26.19 5.66
CA CYS A 72 -34.07 27.19 4.64
C CYS A 72 -33.91 26.50 3.26
N PRO A 73 -34.99 25.95 2.68
CA PRO A 73 -34.91 25.30 1.37
C PRO A 73 -34.47 26.29 0.26
N GLU A 74 -34.08 25.76 -0.89
CA GLU A 74 -33.68 26.59 -2.03
C GLU A 74 -34.88 27.29 -2.71
N SER A 75 -36.11 26.78 -2.51
CA SER A 75 -37.38 27.37 -2.98
C SER A 75 -38.45 27.43 -1.87
N GLU A 76 -39.34 28.42 -1.91
CA GLU A 76 -40.44 28.59 -0.94
C GLU A 76 -41.36 27.35 -0.83
N GLN A 77 -41.50 26.59 -1.91
CA GLN A 77 -42.41 25.44 -2.00
C GLN A 77 -41.93 24.21 -1.19
N ASN A 78 -40.64 24.12 -0.83
CA ASN A 78 -40.05 22.95 -0.16
C ASN A 78 -39.72 23.16 1.33
N ALA A 79 -40.19 24.24 1.97
CA ALA A 79 -39.74 24.62 3.33
C ALA A 79 -40.28 23.75 4.47
N TYR A 80 -41.21 22.84 4.17
CA TYR A 80 -42.15 22.36 5.17
C TYR A 80 -42.01 20.87 5.49
N SER A 81 -41.44 20.05 4.60
CA SER A 81 -41.38 18.59 4.81
C SER A 81 -40.48 18.17 5.97
N ASN A 82 -39.46 18.96 6.32
CA ASN A 82 -38.42 18.57 7.26
C ASN A 82 -38.66 19.06 8.69
N LEU A 83 -39.66 19.95 8.91
CA LEU A 83 -39.90 20.57 10.22
C LEU A 83 -40.42 19.55 11.24
N SER A 84 -41.45 18.78 10.88
CA SER A 84 -42.05 17.76 11.76
C SER A 84 -41.02 16.70 12.19
N GLU A 85 -40.18 16.27 11.25
CA GLU A 85 -39.10 15.32 11.55
C GLU A 85 -38.08 15.94 12.52
N ALA A 86 -37.61 17.15 12.26
CA ALA A 86 -36.66 17.83 13.14
C ALA A 86 -37.17 17.96 14.58
N CYS A 87 -38.45 18.33 14.77
CA CYS A 87 -39.00 18.48 16.11
C CYS A 87 -39.21 17.13 16.81
N SER A 88 -39.64 16.08 16.08
CA SER A 88 -39.74 14.72 16.65
C SER A 88 -38.40 14.13 17.09
N ARG A 89 -37.29 14.58 16.49
CA ARG A 89 -35.91 14.25 16.90
C ARG A 89 -35.39 15.08 18.08
N GLY A 90 -36.17 16.05 18.55
CA GLY A 90 -35.87 16.81 19.77
C GLY A 90 -35.25 18.20 19.56
N ALA A 91 -35.46 18.83 18.40
CA ALA A 91 -35.12 20.24 18.23
C ALA A 91 -35.84 21.10 19.28
N VAL A 92 -35.07 21.86 20.08
CA VAL A 92 -35.65 22.74 21.13
C VAL A 92 -36.05 24.09 20.59
N ALA A 93 -35.46 24.50 19.48
CA ALA A 93 -35.79 25.72 18.76
C ALA A 93 -35.77 25.46 17.26
N VAL A 94 -36.67 26.12 16.53
CA VAL A 94 -36.72 26.07 15.07
C VAL A 94 -36.70 27.49 14.50
N LEU A 95 -35.94 27.66 13.43
CA LEU A 95 -35.90 28.88 12.63
C LEU A 95 -36.60 28.62 11.30
N VAL A 96 -37.60 29.46 11.02
CA VAL A 96 -38.49 29.36 9.87
C VAL A 96 -38.70 30.74 9.25
N TRP A 97 -39.45 30.82 8.15
CA TRP A 97 -39.60 32.06 7.38
C TRP A 97 -41.02 32.62 7.41
N GLU A 98 -41.15 33.92 7.16
CA GLU A 98 -42.45 34.55 6.89
C GLU A 98 -43.18 33.78 5.77
N GLY A 99 -44.45 33.43 6.01
CA GLY A 99 -45.23 32.57 5.11
C GLY A 99 -45.30 31.09 5.52
N SER A 100 -44.58 30.69 6.58
CA SER A 100 -44.64 29.31 7.07
C SER A 100 -45.99 28.91 7.65
N ASP A 101 -46.41 27.66 7.41
CA ASP A 101 -47.68 27.10 7.88
C ASP A 101 -47.77 27.11 9.41
N LYS A 102 -48.69 27.92 9.94
CA LYS A 102 -48.88 28.12 11.37
C LYS A 102 -49.34 26.86 12.09
N ASP A 103 -50.09 25.98 11.43
CA ASP A 103 -50.62 24.76 12.05
C ASP A 103 -49.50 23.73 12.27
N GLN A 104 -48.56 23.63 11.33
CA GLN A 104 -47.34 22.81 11.51
C GLN A 104 -46.40 23.35 12.59
N LEU A 105 -46.29 24.68 12.71
CA LEU A 105 -45.50 25.32 13.75
C LEU A 105 -46.09 25.06 15.15
N LEU A 106 -47.42 25.09 15.28
CA LEU A 106 -48.12 24.75 16.51
C LEU A 106 -47.98 23.25 16.87
N GLY A 107 -47.90 22.37 15.87
CA GLY A 107 -47.70 20.92 16.05
C GLY A 107 -46.25 20.48 16.30
N CYS A 108 -45.26 21.33 16.04
CA CYS A 108 -43.83 20.99 16.15
C CYS A 108 -43.37 20.73 17.60
N GLY A 109 -43.99 21.32 18.63
CA GLY A 109 -43.58 21.06 20.02
C GLY A 109 -42.19 21.60 20.42
N ALA A 110 -41.51 22.35 19.54
CA ALA A 110 -40.31 23.11 19.89
C ALA A 110 -40.63 24.20 20.92
N ARG A 111 -39.69 24.51 21.82
CA ARG A 111 -39.87 25.53 22.88
C ARG A 111 -39.82 26.95 22.35
N ALA A 112 -39.15 27.16 21.22
CA ALA A 112 -39.04 28.45 20.58
C ALA A 112 -39.15 28.32 19.05
N VAL A 113 -39.90 29.23 18.43
CA VAL A 113 -40.01 29.37 16.98
C VAL A 113 -39.58 30.78 16.61
N VAL A 114 -38.57 30.92 15.78
CA VAL A 114 -38.08 32.20 15.27
C VAL A 114 -38.46 32.32 13.81
N VAL A 115 -39.22 33.36 13.47
CA VAL A 115 -39.64 33.66 12.10
C VAL A 115 -38.76 34.77 11.55
N LEU A 116 -38.01 34.48 10.48
CA LEU A 116 -37.17 35.45 9.77
C LEU A 116 -37.80 35.87 8.44
N ASN A 117 -37.38 37.04 7.95
CA ASN A 117 -37.73 37.47 6.60
C ASN A 117 -36.86 36.74 5.57
N TRP A 118 -37.49 36.08 4.60
CA TRP A 118 -36.82 35.28 3.56
C TRP A 118 -35.72 36.06 2.81
N THR A 119 -35.94 37.35 2.56
CA THR A 119 -34.98 38.20 1.81
C THR A 119 -33.66 38.39 2.55
N LYS A 120 -33.64 38.21 3.87
CA LYS A 120 -32.46 38.38 4.73
C LYS A 120 -31.71 37.08 5.02
N ARG A 121 -32.13 35.95 4.44
CA ARG A 121 -31.54 34.61 4.73
C ARG A 121 -30.02 34.55 4.54
N GLN A 122 -29.49 35.21 3.52
CA GLN A 122 -28.06 35.17 3.17
C GLN A 122 -27.20 36.02 4.11
N THR A 123 -27.80 36.86 4.95
CA THR A 123 -27.10 37.70 5.94
C THR A 123 -27.37 37.21 7.36
N GLU A 124 -28.62 36.91 7.71
CA GLU A 124 -29.01 36.57 9.08
C GLU A 124 -28.62 35.13 9.48
N VAL A 125 -28.74 34.14 8.58
CA VAL A 125 -28.36 32.74 8.92
C VAL A 125 -26.86 32.61 9.19
N PRO A 126 -25.95 33.16 8.35
CA PRO A 126 -24.54 33.16 8.67
C PRO A 126 -24.22 33.88 9.99
N ALA A 127 -24.84 35.04 10.24
CA ALA A 127 -24.62 35.83 11.47
C ALA A 127 -25.05 35.09 12.72
N LEU A 128 -26.22 34.43 12.67
CA LEU A 128 -26.72 33.58 13.75
C LEU A 128 -25.78 32.40 13.99
N ALA A 129 -25.34 31.72 12.92
CA ALA A 129 -24.42 30.60 13.03
C ALA A 129 -23.07 31.01 13.64
N ALA A 130 -22.51 32.12 13.19
CA ALA A 130 -21.28 32.68 13.76
C ALA A 130 -21.47 32.96 15.25
N THR A 131 -22.56 33.61 15.65
CA THR A 131 -22.85 33.92 17.06
C THR A 131 -23.04 32.64 17.89
N PHE A 132 -23.82 31.68 17.38
CA PHE A 132 -24.11 30.40 18.02
C PHE A 132 -22.83 29.61 18.34
N TYR A 133 -21.88 29.60 17.41
CA TYR A 133 -20.60 28.89 17.56
C TYR A 133 -19.46 29.76 18.10
N GLY A 134 -19.73 30.99 18.56
CA GLY A 134 -18.74 31.86 19.22
C GLY A 134 -17.70 32.50 18.28
N HIS A 135 -18.08 32.81 17.03
CA HIS A 135 -17.22 33.39 15.99
C HIS A 135 -15.90 32.64 15.80
N PRO A 136 -15.91 31.32 15.51
CA PRO A 136 -14.71 30.48 15.55
C PRO A 136 -13.63 30.89 14.55
N SER A 137 -14.00 31.51 13.42
CA SER A 137 -13.04 32.10 12.47
C SER A 137 -12.18 33.18 13.10
N ARG A 138 -12.63 33.83 14.20
CA ARG A 138 -11.84 34.80 14.98
C ARG A 138 -10.71 34.15 15.80
N SER A 139 -10.73 32.83 15.99
CA SER A 139 -9.68 32.08 16.70
C SER A 139 -8.75 31.29 15.76
N LEU A 140 -8.99 31.35 14.44
CA LEU A 140 -8.19 30.66 13.42
C LEU A 140 -7.50 31.68 12.51
N PHE A 141 -6.33 31.32 11.97
CA PHE A 141 -5.73 32.05 10.87
C PHE A 141 -6.33 31.55 9.54
N VAL A 142 -7.10 32.36 8.83
CA VAL A 142 -7.92 31.91 7.69
C VAL A 142 -7.36 32.43 6.35
N VAL A 143 -6.99 31.50 5.47
CA VAL A 143 -6.52 31.79 4.10
C VAL A 143 -7.62 31.43 3.09
N GLY A 144 -8.14 32.43 2.39
CA GLY A 144 -9.13 32.27 1.33
C GLY A 144 -8.51 32.31 -0.06
N ILE A 145 -8.71 31.26 -0.87
CA ILE A 145 -8.16 31.17 -2.23
C ILE A 145 -9.29 31.14 -3.25
N THR A 146 -9.30 32.11 -4.17
CA THR A 146 -10.28 32.20 -5.25
C THR A 146 -9.63 32.26 -6.64
N GLY A 147 -10.43 31.97 -7.65
CA GLY A 147 -10.04 31.94 -9.06
C GLY A 147 -10.87 30.93 -9.85
N THR A 148 -10.74 30.94 -11.17
CA THR A 148 -11.40 29.93 -12.02
C THR A 148 -10.73 28.57 -11.79
N ASN A 149 -9.41 28.50 -12.00
CA ASN A 149 -8.62 27.27 -11.86
C ASN A 149 -7.54 27.37 -10.76
N GLY A 150 -7.05 26.24 -10.27
CA GLY A 150 -5.89 26.17 -9.34
C GLY A 150 -6.20 26.23 -7.84
N LYS A 151 -7.44 26.57 -7.44
CA LYS A 151 -7.85 26.71 -6.03
C LYS A 151 -7.45 25.50 -5.16
N THR A 152 -7.88 24.30 -5.54
CA THR A 152 -7.58 23.06 -4.79
C THR A 152 -6.09 22.82 -4.63
N THR A 153 -5.32 22.96 -5.72
CA THR A 153 -3.87 22.73 -5.71
C THR A 153 -3.15 23.75 -4.82
N THR A 154 -3.42 25.04 -5.01
CA THR A 154 -2.82 26.10 -4.19
C THR A 154 -3.21 25.94 -2.73
N THR A 155 -4.45 25.58 -2.41
CA THR A 155 -4.90 25.39 -1.02
C THR A 155 -4.11 24.25 -0.35
N ASN A 156 -3.86 23.15 -1.04
CA ASN A 156 -3.07 22.04 -0.51
C ASN A 156 -1.57 22.36 -0.39
N MET A 157 -1.00 23.11 -1.34
CA MET A 157 0.39 23.58 -1.23
C MET A 157 0.58 24.52 -0.04
N VAL A 158 -0.30 25.51 0.11
CA VAL A 158 -0.27 26.42 1.26
C VAL A 158 -0.46 25.65 2.56
N ARG A 159 -1.27 24.58 2.57
CA ARG A 159 -1.48 23.74 3.76
C ARG A 159 -0.21 23.05 4.18
N SER A 160 0.47 22.46 3.21
CA SER A 160 1.75 21.81 3.42
C SER A 160 2.82 22.80 3.92
N ILE A 161 2.81 24.06 3.47
CA ILE A 161 3.69 25.12 4.02
C ILE A 161 3.36 25.39 5.50
N PHE A 162 2.09 25.56 5.86
CA PHE A 162 1.70 25.80 7.26
C PHE A 162 2.02 24.60 8.16
N GLN A 163 1.88 23.37 7.65
CA GLN A 163 2.33 22.16 8.35
C GLN A 163 3.85 22.12 8.52
N ALA A 164 4.61 22.50 7.50
CA ALA A 164 6.08 22.60 7.57
C ALA A 164 6.56 23.67 8.57
N MET A 165 5.75 24.71 8.80
CA MET A 165 5.95 25.72 9.86
C MET A 165 5.59 25.20 11.27
N GLY A 166 5.03 23.98 11.38
CA GLY A 166 4.66 23.35 12.65
C GLY A 166 3.24 23.64 13.14
N TYR A 167 2.36 24.17 12.29
CA TYR A 167 0.97 24.46 12.66
C TYR A 167 0.02 23.30 12.37
N ALA A 168 -0.90 23.06 13.29
CA ALA A 168 -2.07 22.22 13.05
C ALA A 168 -3.03 22.94 12.09
N THR A 169 -3.44 22.27 11.01
CA THR A 169 -4.20 22.90 9.91
C THR A 169 -5.56 22.24 9.68
N GLY A 170 -6.52 23.06 9.23
CA GLY A 170 -7.80 22.64 8.68
C GLY A 170 -7.88 22.96 7.18
N LEU A 171 -8.71 22.21 6.47
CA LEU A 171 -8.95 22.41 5.03
C LEU A 171 -10.46 22.47 4.77
N PHE A 172 -10.91 23.46 4.00
CA PHE A 172 -12.20 23.41 3.30
C PHE A 172 -11.99 23.45 1.79
N GLY A 173 -12.31 22.38 1.08
CA GLY A 173 -12.14 22.38 -0.38
C GLY A 173 -12.90 21.27 -1.09
N THR A 174 -12.67 21.22 -2.40
CA THR A 174 -13.36 20.28 -3.30
C THR A 174 -13.05 18.82 -2.94
N ILE A 175 -11.85 18.53 -2.43
CA ILE A 175 -11.44 17.17 -2.03
C ILE A 175 -12.01 16.70 -0.69
N GLY A 176 -12.78 17.55 -0.01
CA GLY A 176 -13.35 17.31 1.31
C GLY A 176 -12.86 18.30 2.36
N PHE A 177 -13.34 18.09 3.59
CA PHE A 177 -13.00 18.92 4.75
C PHE A 177 -12.14 18.14 5.74
N LEU A 178 -11.10 18.78 6.27
CA LEU A 178 -10.09 18.16 7.15
C LEU A 178 -9.91 18.95 8.44
N ILE A 179 -9.76 18.26 9.57
CA ILE A 179 -9.35 18.80 10.87
C ILE A 179 -8.10 18.06 11.34
N ASN A 180 -6.97 18.76 11.53
CA ASN A 180 -5.70 18.23 12.05
C ASN A 180 -5.24 16.89 11.42
N ASP A 181 -5.49 16.70 10.12
CA ASP A 181 -5.16 15.51 9.32
C ASP A 181 -5.96 14.21 9.57
N ASP A 182 -6.80 14.12 10.61
CA ASP A 182 -7.42 12.86 11.05
C ASP A 182 -8.90 12.65 10.64
N GLU A 183 -9.63 13.71 10.28
CA GLU A 183 -11.06 13.57 9.91
C GLU A 183 -11.33 14.08 8.50
N LYS A 184 -11.56 13.16 7.55
CA LYS A 184 -12.16 13.49 6.26
C LYS A 184 -13.68 13.49 6.42
N LEU A 185 -14.25 14.65 6.72
CA LEU A 185 -15.70 14.80 6.87
C LEU A 185 -16.33 14.80 5.47
N ASP A 186 -17.18 13.81 5.21
CA ASP A 186 -17.87 13.67 3.93
C ASP A 186 -19.02 14.68 3.86
N THR A 187 -18.82 15.75 3.10
CA THR A 187 -19.81 16.81 2.95
C THR A 187 -20.14 16.96 1.49
N LYS A 188 -20.99 16.05 1.01
CA LYS A 188 -21.82 16.16 -0.20
C LYS A 188 -21.50 17.41 -1.06
N SER A 189 -20.65 17.21 -2.07
CA SER A 189 -20.54 18.00 -3.32
C SER A 189 -20.15 19.50 -3.28
N LEU A 190 -19.93 20.14 -2.12
CA LEU A 190 -19.69 21.60 -2.09
C LEU A 190 -18.22 21.98 -1.87
N THR A 191 -17.62 22.67 -2.86
CA THR A 191 -16.28 23.29 -2.74
C THR A 191 -16.17 24.26 -1.56
N THR A 192 -17.27 24.97 -1.24
CA THR A 192 -17.36 25.90 -0.10
C THR A 192 -18.56 25.48 0.77
N PRO A 193 -18.36 25.14 2.06
CA PRO A 193 -19.43 24.64 2.93
C PRO A 193 -20.58 25.64 3.09
N LYS A 194 -21.79 25.13 3.37
CA LYS A 194 -22.91 25.98 3.81
C LYS A 194 -22.50 26.75 5.08
N ALA A 195 -23.05 27.95 5.28
CA ALA A 195 -22.61 28.85 6.36
C ALA A 195 -22.67 28.21 7.77
N VAL A 196 -23.78 27.53 8.09
CA VAL A 196 -23.95 26.85 9.39
C VAL A 196 -22.91 25.73 9.58
N SER A 197 -22.73 24.87 8.58
CA SER A 197 -21.75 23.80 8.60
C SER A 197 -20.32 24.32 8.71
N ALA A 198 -19.99 25.42 8.01
CA ALA A 198 -18.68 26.07 8.07
C ALA A 198 -18.35 26.53 9.50
N GLN A 199 -19.28 27.23 10.16
CA GLN A 199 -19.10 27.69 11.53
C GLN A 199 -18.98 26.52 12.51
N ARG A 200 -19.84 25.51 12.39
CA ARG A 200 -19.79 24.27 13.20
C ARG A 200 -18.43 23.59 13.12
N MET A 201 -17.91 23.39 11.91
CA MET A 201 -16.62 22.72 11.70
C MET A 201 -15.45 23.56 12.19
N MET A 202 -15.46 24.87 11.98
CA MET A 202 -14.42 25.75 12.53
C MET A 202 -14.43 25.75 14.06
N ALA A 203 -15.59 25.68 14.71
CA ALA A 203 -15.65 25.54 16.17
C ALA A 203 -15.00 24.23 16.64
N LYS A 204 -15.23 23.13 15.92
CA LYS A 204 -14.51 21.86 16.16
C LYS A 204 -13.01 22.00 15.94
N MET A 205 -12.57 22.69 14.89
CA MET A 205 -11.15 22.98 14.64
C MET A 205 -10.50 23.74 15.80
N VAL A 206 -11.17 24.79 16.29
CA VAL A 206 -10.69 25.57 17.45
C VAL A 206 -10.58 24.67 18.68
N HIS A 207 -11.59 23.84 18.96
CA HIS A 207 -11.58 22.89 20.07
C HIS A 207 -10.44 21.86 19.95
N ALA A 208 -10.20 21.35 18.74
CA ALA A 208 -9.11 20.42 18.43
C ALA A 208 -7.71 21.08 18.42
N GLY A 209 -7.60 22.39 18.68
CA GLY A 209 -6.33 23.11 18.71
C GLY A 209 -5.76 23.45 17.33
N THR A 210 -6.54 23.33 16.26
CA THR A 210 -6.18 23.80 14.92
C THR A 210 -5.83 25.29 14.96
N LYS A 211 -4.79 25.69 14.22
CA LYS A 211 -4.29 27.08 14.20
C LYS A 211 -4.58 27.83 12.91
N ALA A 212 -4.63 27.12 11.78
CA ALA A 212 -4.88 27.73 10.48
C ALA A 212 -5.94 26.95 9.68
N LEU A 213 -6.85 27.68 9.04
CA LEU A 213 -7.82 27.12 8.09
C LEU A 213 -7.49 27.63 6.69
N LEU A 214 -7.28 26.70 5.77
CA LEU A 214 -7.07 27.02 4.37
C LEU A 214 -8.28 26.59 3.59
N MET A 215 -8.84 27.50 2.80
CA MET A 215 -10.12 27.25 2.16
C MET A 215 -10.25 27.74 0.72
N GLU A 216 -10.90 26.90 -0.09
CA GLU A 216 -11.37 27.25 -1.42
C GLU A 216 -12.61 28.15 -1.31
N THR A 217 -12.52 29.35 -1.88
CA THR A 217 -13.60 30.34 -1.88
C THR A 217 -14.21 30.43 -3.28
N SER A 218 -15.19 29.58 -3.54
CA SER A 218 -15.92 29.57 -4.82
C SER A 218 -16.71 30.86 -5.02
N SER A 219 -16.91 31.27 -6.29
CA SER A 219 -17.76 32.43 -6.59
C SER A 219 -19.19 32.21 -6.14
N LYS A 220 -19.75 31.01 -6.34
CA LYS A 220 -21.10 30.67 -5.84
C LYS A 220 -21.19 30.86 -4.32
N GLY A 221 -20.20 30.38 -3.55
CA GLY A 221 -20.17 30.53 -2.10
C GLY A 221 -20.07 31.98 -1.62
N LEU A 222 -19.26 32.81 -2.31
CA LEU A 222 -19.18 34.25 -2.07
C LEU A 222 -20.47 34.98 -2.45
N GLU A 223 -21.16 34.54 -3.50
CA GLU A 223 -22.39 35.18 -3.97
C GLU A 223 -23.55 35.00 -3.01
N ILE A 224 -23.80 33.76 -2.59
CA ILE A 224 -24.96 33.39 -1.76
C ILE A 224 -24.72 33.54 -0.26
N GLY A 225 -23.61 34.16 0.14
CA GLY A 225 -23.33 34.53 1.52
C GLY A 225 -22.75 33.42 2.42
N ARG A 226 -22.26 32.31 1.87
CA ARG A 226 -21.62 31.23 2.67
C ARG A 226 -20.37 31.72 3.43
N CYS A 227 -19.71 32.75 2.90
CA CYS A 227 -18.49 33.32 3.47
C CYS A 227 -18.71 34.64 4.23
N ASN A 228 -19.95 35.05 4.50
CA ASN A 228 -20.23 36.39 5.04
C ASN A 228 -19.61 36.62 6.42
N GLU A 229 -19.63 35.61 7.28
CA GLU A 229 -19.14 35.66 8.67
C GLU A 229 -17.83 34.89 8.88
N LEU A 230 -17.01 34.84 7.83
CA LEU A 230 -15.68 34.26 7.87
C LEU A 230 -14.65 35.39 7.96
N ASP A 231 -13.86 35.37 9.02
CA ASP A 231 -12.84 36.38 9.29
C ASP A 231 -11.51 36.00 8.63
N PHE A 232 -11.34 36.40 7.36
CA PHE A 232 -10.16 36.07 6.55
C PHE A 232 -8.94 36.91 6.93
N ASP A 233 -7.76 36.29 6.97
CA ASP A 233 -6.48 36.97 7.15
C ASP A 233 -5.74 37.18 5.82
N VAL A 234 -5.90 36.26 4.87
CA VAL A 234 -5.23 36.32 3.56
C VAL A 234 -6.22 36.04 2.44
N ALA A 235 -6.24 36.89 1.41
CA ALA A 235 -6.99 36.69 0.17
C ALA A 235 -6.03 36.41 -1.00
N VAL A 236 -6.25 35.30 -1.72
CA VAL A 236 -5.42 34.86 -2.84
C VAL A 236 -6.25 34.79 -4.12
N PHE A 237 -5.74 35.36 -5.21
CA PHE A 237 -6.33 35.30 -6.55
C PHE A 237 -5.40 34.59 -7.52
N THR A 238 -5.87 33.47 -8.09
CA THR A 238 -5.09 32.65 -9.02
C THR A 238 -5.22 33.08 -10.49
N ASN A 239 -6.45 33.11 -11.02
CA ASN A 239 -6.77 33.47 -12.41
C ASN A 239 -8.29 33.63 -12.61
N PHE A 240 -8.68 34.21 -13.76
CA PHE A 240 -10.07 34.43 -14.16
C PHE A 240 -10.29 34.13 -15.65
N THR A 241 -10.93 33.01 -15.93
CA THR A 241 -11.42 32.61 -17.27
C THR A 241 -12.91 32.26 -17.25
N ARG A 242 -13.53 32.13 -18.44
CA ARG A 242 -14.97 31.84 -18.61
C ARG A 242 -15.36 30.53 -17.93
N ASP A 243 -16.23 30.63 -16.93
CA ASP A 243 -16.82 29.50 -16.20
C ASP A 243 -18.08 29.98 -15.44
N HIS A 244 -18.93 29.06 -15.00
CA HIS A 244 -20.09 29.29 -14.13
C HIS A 244 -21.12 30.35 -14.61
N LEU A 245 -21.22 30.57 -15.92
CA LEU A 245 -22.17 31.54 -16.49
C LEU A 245 -23.63 31.06 -16.42
N ASP A 246 -23.86 29.76 -16.27
CA ASP A 246 -25.14 29.16 -15.89
C ASP A 246 -25.73 29.80 -14.62
N PHE A 247 -24.86 30.23 -13.70
CA PHE A 247 -25.26 30.82 -12.43
C PHE A 247 -25.12 32.34 -12.42
N HIS A 248 -23.98 32.88 -12.88
CA HIS A 248 -23.69 34.32 -12.80
C HIS A 248 -24.31 35.13 -13.94
N GLY A 249 -24.71 34.48 -15.04
CA GLY A 249 -25.24 35.11 -16.26
C GLY A 249 -24.18 35.85 -17.09
N THR A 250 -23.35 36.68 -16.45
CA THR A 250 -22.33 37.52 -17.12
C THR A 250 -20.94 37.36 -16.50
N MET A 251 -19.89 37.60 -17.30
CA MET A 251 -18.50 37.60 -16.82
C MET A 251 -18.26 38.69 -15.76
N GLU A 252 -18.90 39.86 -15.88
CA GLU A 252 -18.76 40.94 -14.89
C GLU A 252 -19.36 40.58 -13.54
N ALA A 253 -20.54 39.95 -13.51
CA ALA A 253 -21.13 39.44 -12.27
C ALA A 253 -20.23 38.38 -11.62
N TYR A 254 -19.70 37.45 -12.42
CA TYR A 254 -18.76 36.43 -11.95
C TYR A 254 -17.48 37.03 -11.34
N LYS A 255 -16.91 38.06 -11.98
CA LYS A 255 -15.73 38.80 -11.50
C LYS A 255 -16.01 39.52 -10.18
N LYS A 256 -17.12 40.27 -10.11
CA LYS A 256 -17.56 40.98 -8.90
C LYS A 256 -17.76 40.04 -7.72
N SER A 257 -18.33 38.86 -7.98
CA SER A 257 -18.54 37.84 -6.97
C SER A 257 -17.23 37.38 -6.31
N LYS A 258 -16.18 37.10 -7.08
CA LYS A 258 -14.84 36.79 -6.53
C LYS A 258 -14.22 37.99 -5.80
N GLY A 259 -14.44 39.20 -6.31
CA GLY A 259 -13.98 40.46 -5.70
C GLY A 259 -14.45 40.66 -4.26
N LYS A 260 -15.59 40.06 -3.87
CA LYS A 260 -16.10 40.07 -2.49
C LYS A 260 -15.07 39.57 -1.48
N LEU A 261 -14.22 38.60 -1.82
CA LEU A 261 -13.16 38.12 -0.91
C LEU A 261 -12.14 39.24 -0.62
N PHE A 262 -11.67 39.92 -1.67
CA PHE A 262 -10.67 40.99 -1.56
C PHE A 262 -11.24 42.25 -0.90
N ALA A 263 -12.53 42.53 -1.10
CA ALA A 263 -13.23 43.63 -0.43
C ALA A 263 -13.22 43.52 1.11
N ARG A 264 -13.03 42.31 1.65
CA ARG A 264 -12.90 42.07 3.11
C ARG A 264 -11.52 42.41 3.67
N MET A 265 -10.51 42.59 2.81
CA MET A 265 -9.16 42.94 3.23
C MET A 265 -9.09 44.45 3.54
N THR A 266 -9.36 44.81 4.78
CA THR A 266 -9.53 46.22 5.23
C THR A 266 -8.47 46.68 6.23
N ASP A 267 -8.08 45.84 7.20
CA ASP A 267 -7.02 46.09 8.18
C ASP A 267 -5.59 45.88 7.62
N PRO A 268 -4.75 46.92 7.49
CA PRO A 268 -3.36 46.81 7.01
C PRO A 268 -2.41 46.06 7.93
N CYS A 269 -2.66 46.06 9.24
CA CYS A 269 -1.80 45.39 10.20
C CYS A 269 -1.95 43.88 10.10
N ARG A 270 -3.20 43.42 9.89
CA ARG A 270 -3.57 42.01 9.86
C ARG A 270 -3.60 41.39 8.47
N HIS A 271 -4.29 42.03 7.53
CA HIS A 271 -4.64 41.38 6.26
C HIS A 271 -3.51 41.36 5.25
N ARG A 272 -3.54 40.40 4.33
CA ARG A 272 -2.64 40.36 3.17
C ARG A 272 -3.42 40.02 1.89
N LYS A 273 -3.00 40.62 0.78
CA LYS A 273 -3.49 40.30 -0.57
C LYS A 273 -2.40 39.59 -1.36
N VAL A 274 -2.75 38.53 -2.07
CA VAL A 274 -1.86 37.80 -2.99
C VAL A 274 -2.51 37.70 -4.36
N VAL A 275 -1.87 38.23 -5.40
CA VAL A 275 -2.51 38.40 -6.72
C VAL A 275 -1.56 37.96 -7.84
N ASN A 276 -2.07 37.12 -8.75
CA ASN A 276 -1.42 36.84 -10.03
C ASN A 276 -1.51 38.04 -10.96
N ILE A 277 -0.39 38.66 -11.33
CA ILE A 277 -0.38 39.85 -12.21
C ILE A 277 -0.21 39.52 -13.70
N ASP A 278 -0.03 38.25 -14.07
CA ASP A 278 -0.14 37.81 -15.46
C ASP A 278 -1.60 37.72 -15.92
N ASP A 279 -2.56 37.73 -14.99
CA ASP A 279 -3.99 37.78 -15.31
C ASP A 279 -4.43 39.24 -15.59
N PRO A 280 -5.11 39.52 -16.72
CA PRO A 280 -5.53 40.87 -17.07
C PRO A 280 -6.54 41.49 -16.08
N ASN A 281 -7.18 40.68 -15.23
CA ASN A 281 -8.12 41.15 -14.21
C ASN A 281 -7.43 41.52 -12.89
N ALA A 282 -6.11 41.34 -12.76
CA ALA A 282 -5.36 41.66 -11.54
C ALA A 282 -5.61 43.08 -11.00
N PRO A 283 -5.65 44.16 -11.84
CA PRO A 283 -5.92 45.51 -11.34
C PRO A 283 -7.26 45.64 -10.60
N TYR A 284 -8.28 44.91 -11.06
CA TYR A 284 -9.58 44.88 -10.39
C TYR A 284 -9.46 44.30 -8.98
N PHE A 285 -8.84 43.12 -8.81
CA PHE A 285 -8.69 42.48 -7.50
C PHE A 285 -7.81 43.28 -6.54
N ILE A 286 -6.73 43.89 -7.05
CA ILE A 286 -5.85 44.78 -6.26
C ILE A 286 -6.64 45.98 -5.70
N SER A 287 -7.50 46.58 -6.53
CA SER A 287 -8.30 47.77 -6.15
C SER A 287 -9.39 47.50 -5.10
N GLN A 288 -9.77 46.24 -4.86
CA GLN A 288 -10.80 45.90 -3.88
C GLN A 288 -10.24 45.97 -2.45
N GLY A 289 -11.06 46.40 -1.49
CA GLY A 289 -10.66 46.52 -0.08
C GLY A 289 -9.82 47.77 0.18
N ASN A 290 -9.04 47.78 1.25
CA ASN A 290 -8.16 48.90 1.59
C ASN A 290 -6.86 48.83 0.77
N ALA A 291 -6.43 49.96 0.19
CA ALA A 291 -5.19 50.07 -0.60
C ALA A 291 -3.92 49.93 0.26
N ASP A 292 -3.99 50.26 1.55
CA ASP A 292 -2.85 50.19 2.47
C ASP A 292 -2.56 48.75 2.94
N VAL A 293 -3.45 47.80 2.65
CA VAL A 293 -3.22 46.38 2.95
C VAL A 293 -2.06 45.86 2.12
N PRO A 294 -1.01 45.26 2.73
CA PRO A 294 0.13 44.77 1.99
C PRO A 294 -0.26 43.76 0.91
N LEU A 295 0.28 43.98 -0.28
CA LEU A 295 0.09 43.18 -1.48
C LEU A 295 1.38 42.44 -1.80
N VAL A 296 1.28 41.14 -2.08
CA VAL A 296 2.35 40.34 -2.69
C VAL A 296 1.87 39.88 -4.06
N THR A 297 2.58 40.29 -5.09
CA THR A 297 2.28 39.92 -6.48
C THR A 297 3.08 38.70 -6.90
N PHE A 298 2.50 37.86 -7.76
CA PHE A 298 3.23 36.77 -8.39
C PHE A 298 2.95 36.69 -9.89
N ALA A 299 3.92 36.18 -10.63
CA ALA A 299 3.83 36.02 -12.07
C ALA A 299 4.85 35.00 -12.58
N MET A 300 4.48 34.26 -13.62
CA MET A 300 5.42 33.42 -14.35
C MET A 300 6.14 34.22 -15.45
N GLU A 301 5.45 35.16 -16.11
CA GLU A 301 5.97 35.91 -17.26
C GLU A 301 6.42 37.33 -16.86
N ASN A 302 5.61 38.03 -16.07
CA ASN A 302 5.91 39.40 -15.65
C ASN A 302 6.93 39.48 -14.49
N LYS A 303 8.19 39.75 -14.84
CA LYS A 303 9.30 39.91 -13.87
C LYS A 303 9.20 41.11 -12.94
N ASN A 304 8.19 41.97 -13.10
CA ASN A 304 7.92 43.07 -12.15
C ASN A 304 7.12 42.59 -10.92
N ALA A 305 6.70 41.33 -10.88
CA ALA A 305 6.07 40.77 -9.69
C ALA A 305 7.07 40.60 -8.54
N ASP A 306 6.59 40.57 -7.30
CA ASP A 306 7.42 40.30 -6.12
C ASP A 306 7.97 38.86 -6.15
N VAL A 307 7.13 37.90 -6.56
CA VAL A 307 7.47 36.48 -6.69
C VAL A 307 7.36 36.07 -8.15
N TYR A 308 8.48 35.76 -8.79
CA TYR A 308 8.47 35.40 -10.22
C TYR A 308 9.40 34.25 -10.60
N LEU A 309 9.06 33.58 -11.69
CA LEU A 309 9.83 32.46 -12.22
C LEU A 309 11.14 32.95 -12.86
N LEU A 310 12.26 32.36 -12.44
CA LEU A 310 13.57 32.54 -13.10
C LEU A 310 13.79 31.46 -14.16
N LYS A 311 13.53 30.20 -13.79
CA LYS A 311 13.73 29.03 -14.64
C LYS A 311 12.79 27.90 -14.22
N SER A 312 12.37 27.08 -15.18
CA SER A 312 11.64 25.85 -14.91
C SER A 312 12.12 24.69 -15.79
N THR A 313 12.12 23.49 -15.25
CA THR A 313 12.26 22.23 -15.98
C THR A 313 11.04 21.36 -15.70
N LEU A 314 10.35 20.93 -16.76
CA LEU A 314 9.18 20.06 -16.66
C LEU A 314 9.57 18.63 -17.05
N SER A 315 9.12 17.66 -16.27
CA SER A 315 9.25 16.24 -16.58
C SER A 315 7.97 15.48 -16.21
N LEU A 316 7.91 14.20 -16.57
CA LEU A 316 6.80 13.32 -16.21
C LEU A 316 6.73 12.96 -14.72
N PHE A 317 7.81 13.21 -13.97
CA PHE A 317 7.90 12.79 -12.56
C PHE A 317 8.01 13.97 -11.61
N LYS A 318 8.56 15.11 -12.06
CA LYS A 318 8.84 16.29 -11.24
C LYS A 318 8.77 17.59 -12.04
N THR A 319 8.45 18.67 -11.34
CA THR A 319 8.56 20.05 -11.81
C THR A 319 9.60 20.76 -10.97
N GLU A 320 10.70 21.19 -11.59
CA GLU A 320 11.75 21.97 -10.94
C GLU A 320 11.58 23.44 -11.30
N VAL A 321 11.56 24.32 -10.29
CA VAL A 321 11.44 25.76 -10.49
C VAL A 321 12.42 26.54 -9.62
N SER A 322 13.06 27.52 -10.23
CA SER A 322 13.84 28.55 -9.56
C SER A 322 12.98 29.82 -9.47
N VAL A 323 12.69 30.29 -8.26
CA VAL A 323 11.75 31.39 -7.99
C VAL A 323 12.48 32.54 -7.32
N SER A 324 12.41 33.72 -7.91
CA SER A 324 12.89 34.96 -7.28
C SER A 324 11.83 35.46 -6.29
N THR A 325 12.26 35.88 -5.09
CA THR A 325 11.40 36.51 -4.09
C THR A 325 12.11 37.72 -3.48
N PRO A 326 11.40 38.64 -2.79
CA PRO A 326 12.04 39.78 -2.14
C PRO A 326 13.02 39.39 -1.02
N ARG A 327 12.97 38.13 -0.56
CA ARG A 327 13.79 37.60 0.55
C ARG A 327 14.94 36.70 0.06
N GLY A 328 15.06 36.48 -1.24
CA GLY A 328 16.05 35.59 -1.85
C GLY A 328 15.46 34.65 -2.89
N ILE A 329 16.31 33.88 -3.54
CA ILE A 329 15.92 32.89 -4.55
C ILE A 329 15.59 31.56 -3.87
N LEU A 330 14.51 30.92 -4.30
CA LEU A 330 14.11 29.57 -3.90
C LEU A 330 14.30 28.60 -5.05
N GLU A 331 14.96 27.48 -4.78
CA GLU A 331 14.97 26.31 -5.68
C GLU A 331 13.97 25.29 -5.13
N ILE A 332 13.00 24.88 -5.95
CA ILE A 332 11.89 24.01 -5.52
C ILE A 332 11.74 22.85 -6.51
N THR A 333 11.75 21.63 -5.99
CA THR A 333 11.44 20.41 -6.74
C THR A 333 10.08 19.85 -6.32
N SER A 334 9.04 20.16 -7.09
CA SER A 334 7.65 19.78 -6.81
C SER A 334 7.25 18.48 -7.50
N GLY A 335 6.45 17.65 -6.81
CA GLY A 335 5.77 16.49 -7.41
C GLY A 335 4.56 16.86 -8.28
N MET A 336 4.13 18.12 -8.26
CA MET A 336 3.00 18.61 -9.05
C MET A 336 3.44 18.89 -10.49
N LEU A 337 2.89 18.14 -11.43
CA LEU A 337 3.34 18.11 -12.82
C LEU A 337 2.62 19.14 -13.71
N GLY A 338 3.28 19.55 -14.80
CA GLY A 338 2.71 20.44 -15.80
C GLY A 338 2.88 21.93 -15.50
N ARG A 339 2.97 22.73 -16.56
CA ARG A 339 3.35 24.15 -16.48
C ARG A 339 2.39 25.02 -15.67
N TYR A 340 1.09 24.76 -15.75
CA TYR A 340 0.12 25.54 -14.98
C TYR A 340 0.30 25.35 -13.45
N ASN A 341 0.91 24.25 -13.00
CA ASN A 341 1.24 24.07 -11.59
C ASN A 341 2.39 24.98 -11.13
N ILE A 342 3.18 25.56 -12.04
CA ILE A 342 4.13 26.62 -11.71
C ILE A 342 3.38 27.83 -11.15
N TYR A 343 2.27 28.26 -11.75
CA TYR A 343 1.45 29.33 -11.19
C TYR A 343 0.94 29.01 -9.79
N ASN A 344 0.58 27.75 -9.53
CA ASN A 344 0.13 27.32 -8.21
C ASN A 344 1.28 27.33 -7.19
N ILE A 345 2.49 26.94 -7.59
CA ILE A 345 3.71 27.02 -6.79
C ILE A 345 4.04 28.48 -6.46
N LEU A 346 4.04 29.36 -7.46
CA LEU A 346 4.29 30.80 -7.28
C LEU A 346 3.26 31.44 -6.34
N ALA A 347 1.98 31.08 -6.46
CA ALA A 347 0.94 31.51 -5.53
C ALA A 347 1.21 31.05 -4.09
N ALA A 348 1.62 29.79 -3.90
CA ALA A 348 1.95 29.25 -2.58
C ALA A 348 3.19 29.91 -1.97
N VAL A 349 4.24 30.14 -2.78
CA VAL A 349 5.41 30.92 -2.37
C VAL A 349 5.00 32.33 -1.97
N ALA A 350 4.18 33.02 -2.77
CA ALA A 350 3.72 34.36 -2.47
C ALA A 350 2.89 34.45 -1.18
N VAL A 351 2.08 33.43 -0.87
CA VAL A 351 1.42 33.32 0.44
C VAL A 351 2.45 33.16 1.56
N GLY A 352 3.44 32.28 1.40
CA GLY A 352 4.53 32.10 2.36
C GLY A 352 5.30 33.41 2.65
N ILE A 353 5.59 34.18 1.60
CA ILE A 353 6.20 35.51 1.72
C ILE A 353 5.28 36.49 2.46
N ALA A 354 4.00 36.54 2.09
CA ALA A 354 3.01 37.45 2.68
C ALA A 354 2.80 37.24 4.19
N VAL A 355 2.88 35.98 4.65
CA VAL A 355 2.75 35.61 6.07
C VAL A 355 4.08 35.58 6.83
N GLY A 356 5.19 35.89 6.17
CA GLY A 356 6.52 35.93 6.78
C GLY A 356 7.16 34.57 7.05
N ALA A 357 6.69 33.48 6.42
CA ALA A 357 7.25 32.14 6.60
C ALA A 357 8.76 32.10 6.28
N LYS A 358 9.51 31.21 6.94
CA LYS A 358 10.93 31.00 6.58
C LYS A 358 11.01 30.37 5.19
N LEU A 359 12.01 30.78 4.42
CA LEU A 359 12.20 30.28 3.05
C LEU A 359 12.31 28.75 3.02
N GLU A 360 12.96 28.16 4.02
CA GLU A 360 13.13 26.71 4.16
C GLU A 360 11.79 25.99 4.42
N ASP A 361 10.87 26.61 5.15
CA ASP A 361 9.55 26.03 5.43
C ASP A 361 8.64 26.11 4.19
N ILE A 362 8.78 27.17 3.38
CA ILE A 362 8.11 27.29 2.08
C ILE A 362 8.56 26.16 1.15
N VAL A 363 9.88 25.96 0.99
CA VAL A 363 10.44 24.89 0.16
C VAL A 363 10.00 23.53 0.68
N ARG A 364 10.22 23.24 1.97
CA ARG A 364 9.84 21.95 2.59
C ARG A 364 8.35 21.65 2.44
N GLY A 365 7.50 22.66 2.59
CA GLY A 365 6.05 22.51 2.40
C GLY A 365 5.70 22.13 0.97
N ILE A 366 6.24 22.84 -0.03
CA ILE A 366 5.90 22.57 -1.44
C ILE A 366 6.46 21.22 -1.90
N GLU A 367 7.71 20.90 -1.55
CA GLU A 367 8.36 19.63 -1.93
C GLU A 367 7.76 18.41 -1.17
N GLY A 368 7.26 18.63 0.04
CA GLY A 368 6.60 17.59 0.84
C GLY A 368 5.25 17.14 0.27
N LEU A 369 4.62 17.94 -0.59
CA LEU A 369 3.34 17.60 -1.21
C LEU A 369 3.57 16.66 -2.41
N LYS A 370 3.37 15.36 -2.19
CA LYS A 370 3.57 14.32 -3.22
C LYS A 370 2.63 14.43 -4.42
N GLY A 371 1.45 15.00 -4.24
CA GLY A 371 0.39 15.06 -5.23
C GLY A 371 -0.92 15.53 -4.62
N VAL A 372 -1.86 15.97 -5.46
CA VAL A 372 -3.24 16.24 -5.04
C VAL A 372 -4.14 15.25 -5.76
N ALA A 373 -4.93 14.51 -4.97
CA ALA A 373 -5.88 13.51 -5.48
C ALA A 373 -6.66 14.05 -6.69
N GLY A 374 -6.57 13.35 -7.82
CA GLY A 374 -7.31 13.65 -9.04
C GLY A 374 -6.91 14.94 -9.75
N ARG A 375 -5.71 15.49 -9.49
CA ARG A 375 -5.17 16.69 -10.15
C ARG A 375 -3.82 16.36 -10.77
N PHE A 376 -3.84 16.04 -12.06
CA PHE A 376 -2.69 15.57 -12.84
C PHE A 376 -1.94 14.46 -12.08
N GLU A 377 -2.71 13.48 -11.59
CA GLU A 377 -2.21 12.40 -10.76
C GLU A 377 -1.64 11.31 -11.68
N LEU A 378 -0.34 11.04 -11.55
CA LEU A 378 0.33 9.96 -12.28
C LEU A 378 -0.03 8.60 -11.66
N VAL A 379 -0.58 7.70 -12.46
CA VAL A 379 -0.83 6.30 -12.10
C VAL A 379 0.28 5.44 -12.69
N ASP A 380 1.19 4.98 -11.84
CA ASP A 380 2.33 4.16 -12.23
C ASP A 380 2.30 2.80 -11.52
N GLU A 381 2.32 1.72 -12.31
CA GLU A 381 2.39 0.32 -11.89
C GLU A 381 3.59 -0.41 -12.57
N GLY A 382 4.58 0.36 -13.04
CA GLY A 382 5.80 -0.11 -13.70
C GLY A 382 5.65 -0.29 -15.21
N GLN A 383 4.68 0.38 -15.84
CA GLN A 383 4.49 0.34 -17.30
C GLN A 383 5.41 1.34 -18.03
N ALA A 384 5.66 1.12 -19.32
CA ALA A 384 6.55 1.97 -20.14
C ALA A 384 5.91 3.28 -20.67
N PHE A 385 4.69 3.62 -20.23
CA PHE A 385 3.93 4.79 -20.69
C PHE A 385 3.23 5.49 -19.52
N ALA A 386 2.94 6.79 -19.64
CA ALA A 386 2.31 7.51 -18.53
C ALA A 386 0.79 7.39 -18.57
N VAL A 387 0.17 7.31 -17.40
CA VAL A 387 -1.28 7.42 -17.23
C VAL A 387 -1.56 8.54 -16.23
N ILE A 388 -2.33 9.55 -16.64
CA ILE A 388 -2.63 10.75 -15.86
C ILE A 388 -4.12 10.80 -15.60
N VAL A 389 -4.52 10.96 -14.33
CA VAL A 389 -5.92 11.18 -13.93
C VAL A 389 -6.10 12.63 -13.50
N ASP A 390 -7.10 13.33 -14.07
CA ASP A 390 -7.36 14.74 -13.79
C ASP A 390 -8.85 15.12 -13.74
N TYR A 391 -9.18 16.17 -12.99
CA TYR A 391 -10.55 16.68 -12.81
C TYR A 391 -11.02 17.64 -13.92
N ALA A 392 -10.25 17.83 -14.99
CA ALA A 392 -10.62 18.74 -16.09
C ALA A 392 -11.97 18.36 -16.73
N HIS A 393 -13.02 19.11 -16.38
CA HIS A 393 -14.42 18.87 -16.81
C HIS A 393 -15.05 20.09 -17.52
N THR A 394 -14.22 21.03 -17.97
CA THR A 394 -14.58 22.20 -18.79
C THR A 394 -13.67 22.28 -20.01
N PRO A 395 -14.07 22.96 -21.11
CA PRO A 395 -13.25 23.09 -22.31
C PRO A 395 -11.88 23.73 -22.02
N ASP A 396 -11.84 24.82 -21.24
CA ASP A 396 -10.60 25.50 -20.85
C ASP A 396 -9.69 24.61 -19.99
N ALA A 397 -10.25 23.90 -19.00
CA ALA A 397 -9.48 23.00 -18.16
C ALA A 397 -8.90 21.81 -18.96
N LEU A 398 -9.70 21.21 -19.84
CA LEU A 398 -9.27 20.09 -20.68
C LEU A 398 -8.21 20.53 -21.69
N SER A 399 -8.39 21.70 -22.30
CA SER A 399 -7.44 22.34 -23.20
C SER A 399 -6.07 22.51 -22.54
N ARG A 400 -6.04 23.09 -21.32
CA ARG A 400 -4.81 23.32 -20.55
C ARG A 400 -4.14 22.02 -20.09
N LEU A 401 -4.93 21.03 -19.69
CA LEU A 401 -4.44 19.71 -19.34
C LEU A 401 -3.71 19.07 -20.52
N LEU A 402 -4.34 19.07 -21.70
CA LEU A 402 -3.76 18.47 -22.90
C LEU A 402 -2.55 19.27 -23.43
N ASP A 403 -2.54 20.60 -23.30
CA ASP A 403 -1.36 21.42 -23.59
C ASP A 403 -0.18 21.05 -22.68
N ALA A 404 -0.43 20.93 -21.37
CA ALA A 404 0.60 20.53 -20.40
C ALA A 404 1.12 19.11 -20.69
N VAL A 405 0.27 18.20 -21.15
CA VAL A 405 0.67 16.86 -21.59
C VAL A 405 1.52 16.93 -22.87
N ARG A 406 1.16 17.78 -23.84
CA ARG A 406 1.92 17.96 -25.09
C ARG A 406 3.29 18.59 -24.85
N GLU A 407 3.45 19.45 -23.85
CA GLU A 407 4.75 20.00 -23.45
C GLU A 407 5.75 18.91 -23.00
N LEU A 408 5.26 17.75 -22.55
CA LEU A 408 6.09 16.59 -22.18
C LEU A 408 6.59 15.79 -23.40
N LYS A 409 6.23 16.21 -24.62
CA LYS A 409 6.63 15.60 -25.90
C LYS A 409 6.33 14.09 -26.01
N PRO A 410 5.09 13.64 -25.75
CA PRO A 410 4.70 12.24 -25.93
C PRO A 410 4.72 11.82 -27.40
N LYS A 411 4.90 10.52 -27.66
CA LYS A 411 4.72 9.94 -29.01
C LYS A 411 3.26 10.02 -29.44
N ARG A 412 2.32 9.70 -28.54
CA ARG A 412 0.88 9.83 -28.74
C ARG A 412 0.19 10.25 -27.45
N VAL A 413 -0.90 11.01 -27.59
CA VAL A 413 -1.82 11.37 -26.51
C VAL A 413 -3.14 10.63 -26.70
N ILE A 414 -3.55 9.87 -25.70
CA ILE A 414 -4.82 9.12 -25.67
C ILE A 414 -5.68 9.72 -24.55
N SER A 415 -6.77 10.40 -24.90
CA SER A 415 -7.66 11.01 -23.90
C SER A 415 -8.96 10.22 -23.72
N VAL A 416 -9.39 10.07 -22.47
CA VAL A 416 -10.62 9.40 -22.07
C VAL A 416 -11.42 10.36 -21.18
N PHE A 417 -12.61 10.76 -21.61
CA PHE A 417 -13.44 11.67 -20.80
C PHE A 417 -14.92 11.59 -21.15
N GLY A 418 -15.74 12.13 -20.26
CA GLY A 418 -17.19 12.24 -20.41
C GLY A 418 -17.71 13.60 -19.98
N CYS A 419 -19.02 13.80 -20.13
CA CYS A 419 -19.72 14.99 -19.64
C CYS A 419 -20.85 14.59 -18.68
N GLY A 420 -21.01 15.32 -17.58
CA GLY A 420 -22.11 15.08 -16.65
C GLY A 420 -23.47 15.50 -17.23
N GLY A 421 -24.51 14.72 -16.95
CA GLY A 421 -25.90 15.04 -17.25
C GLY A 421 -26.48 16.10 -16.31
N GLU A 422 -27.57 16.75 -16.73
CA GLU A 422 -28.23 17.86 -15.97
C GLU A 422 -27.26 19.02 -15.64
N ARG A 423 -26.30 19.27 -16.53
CA ARG A 423 -25.32 20.36 -16.43
C ARG A 423 -25.32 21.16 -17.73
N ASP A 424 -24.49 22.20 -17.78
CA ASP A 424 -24.31 23.02 -18.98
C ASP A 424 -24.02 22.14 -20.21
N ARG A 425 -24.98 22.11 -21.15
CA ARG A 425 -24.89 21.36 -22.41
C ARG A 425 -23.96 22.03 -23.41
N GLY A 426 -23.83 23.35 -23.37
CA GLY A 426 -23.04 24.13 -24.33
C GLY A 426 -21.54 23.81 -24.29
N LYS A 427 -21.06 23.25 -23.18
CA LYS A 427 -19.66 22.83 -23.06
C LYS A 427 -19.34 21.49 -23.74
N ARG A 428 -20.33 20.61 -23.93
CA ARG A 428 -20.15 19.23 -24.43
C ARG A 428 -19.47 19.18 -25.81
N PRO A 429 -19.97 19.88 -26.84
CA PRO A 429 -19.33 19.86 -28.17
C PRO A 429 -17.93 20.49 -28.13
N LEU A 430 -17.77 21.57 -27.36
CA LEU A 430 -16.48 22.27 -27.23
C LEU A 430 -15.39 21.37 -26.59
N MET A 431 -15.75 20.53 -25.62
CA MET A 431 -14.81 19.59 -25.00
C MET A 431 -14.39 18.48 -25.97
N ALA A 432 -15.33 17.91 -26.74
CA ALA A 432 -15.03 16.91 -27.77
C ALA A 432 -14.10 17.47 -28.85
N GLN A 433 -14.39 18.67 -29.35
CA GLN A 433 -13.54 19.36 -30.30
C GLN A 433 -12.13 19.61 -29.72
N THR A 434 -12.06 20.15 -28.51
CA THR A 434 -10.78 20.42 -27.82
C THR A 434 -9.93 19.15 -27.67
N ALA A 435 -10.55 18.03 -27.30
CA ALA A 435 -9.84 16.77 -27.16
C ALA A 435 -9.35 16.23 -28.51
N ALA A 436 -10.19 16.33 -29.55
CA ALA A 436 -9.86 15.88 -30.90
C ALA A 436 -8.75 16.70 -31.55
N ASP A 437 -8.65 17.99 -31.23
CA ASP A 437 -7.59 18.86 -31.75
C ASP A 437 -6.24 18.63 -31.08
N LYS A 438 -6.24 18.12 -29.84
CA LYS A 438 -5.04 18.01 -29.00
C LYS A 438 -4.60 16.58 -28.70
N SER A 439 -5.39 15.56 -29.07
CA SER A 439 -5.10 14.14 -28.84
C SER A 439 -4.95 13.37 -30.15
N ASP A 440 -4.20 12.28 -30.13
CA ASP A 440 -4.08 11.36 -31.26
C ASP A 440 -5.22 10.33 -31.27
N VAL A 441 -5.73 10.00 -30.07
CA VAL A 441 -6.89 9.15 -29.85
C VAL A 441 -7.78 9.81 -28.78
N VAL A 442 -9.08 9.86 -29.04
CA VAL A 442 -10.11 10.31 -28.10
C VAL A 442 -11.11 9.18 -27.88
N ILE A 443 -11.38 8.87 -26.61
CA ILE A 443 -12.38 7.90 -26.18
C ILE A 443 -13.44 8.67 -25.37
N LEU A 444 -14.62 8.83 -25.96
CA LEU A 444 -15.76 9.42 -25.28
C LEU A 444 -16.46 8.36 -24.45
N THR A 445 -16.80 8.72 -23.20
CA THR A 445 -17.43 7.80 -22.26
C THR A 445 -18.36 8.50 -21.29
N SER A 446 -19.07 7.72 -20.46
CA SER A 446 -19.96 8.25 -19.44
C SER A 446 -19.17 8.89 -18.29
N ASP A 447 -19.65 10.02 -17.77
CA ASP A 447 -19.22 10.63 -16.50
C ASP A 447 -20.32 10.34 -15.47
N ASN A 448 -20.98 11.36 -14.91
CA ASN A 448 -22.18 11.23 -14.09
C ASN A 448 -23.43 11.58 -14.93
N PRO A 449 -24.07 10.61 -15.61
CA PRO A 449 -25.24 10.88 -16.46
C PRO A 449 -26.47 11.36 -15.66
N ARG A 450 -26.59 11.02 -14.37
CA ARG A 450 -27.78 11.34 -13.55
C ARG A 450 -29.06 10.81 -14.23
N ASN A 451 -30.12 11.61 -14.32
CA ASN A 451 -31.35 11.23 -15.00
C ASN A 451 -31.35 11.51 -16.51
N GLU A 452 -30.23 12.01 -17.07
CA GLU A 452 -30.13 12.27 -18.50
C GLU A 452 -29.65 11.02 -19.24
N ASP A 453 -30.27 10.73 -20.39
CA ASP A 453 -29.89 9.61 -21.25
C ASP A 453 -28.44 9.80 -21.77
N PRO A 454 -27.52 8.86 -21.48
CA PRO A 454 -26.14 8.90 -21.95
C PRO A 454 -26.01 9.08 -23.47
N LEU A 455 -26.92 8.51 -24.27
CA LEU A 455 -26.89 8.65 -25.72
C LEU A 455 -27.06 10.09 -26.17
N ARG A 456 -27.90 10.87 -25.48
CA ARG A 456 -28.08 12.30 -25.75
C ARG A 456 -26.86 13.12 -25.38
N ILE A 457 -26.18 12.74 -24.30
CA ILE A 457 -24.91 13.35 -23.90
C ILE A 457 -23.84 13.08 -24.97
N PHE A 458 -23.75 11.85 -25.47
CA PHE A 458 -22.82 11.51 -26.56
C PHE A 458 -23.14 12.23 -27.86
N ASP A 459 -24.42 12.37 -28.22
CA ASP A 459 -24.82 13.10 -29.42
C ASP A 459 -24.40 14.59 -29.34
N ASP A 460 -24.64 15.24 -28.19
CA ASP A 460 -24.17 16.62 -27.93
C ASP A 460 -22.63 16.74 -28.04
N MET A 461 -21.88 15.73 -27.58
CA MET A 461 -20.41 15.71 -27.67
C MET A 461 -19.94 15.49 -29.11
N LEU A 462 -20.52 14.51 -29.81
CA LEU A 462 -20.18 14.16 -31.20
C LEU A 462 -20.47 15.31 -32.17
N ALA A 463 -21.48 16.14 -31.88
CA ALA A 463 -21.77 17.33 -32.67
C ALA A 463 -20.54 18.28 -32.78
N GLY A 464 -19.70 18.33 -31.75
CA GLY A 464 -18.46 19.13 -31.75
C GLY A 464 -17.38 18.65 -32.72
N VAL A 465 -17.48 17.40 -33.17
CA VAL A 465 -16.57 16.77 -34.15
C VAL A 465 -17.27 16.40 -35.45
N GLY A 466 -18.50 16.89 -35.66
CA GLY A 466 -19.24 16.78 -36.92
C GLY A 466 -19.94 15.44 -37.14
N PHE A 467 -20.35 14.75 -36.07
CA PHE A 467 -21.11 13.50 -36.14
C PHE A 467 -22.36 13.56 -35.27
N THR A 468 -23.38 12.82 -35.66
CA THR A 468 -24.43 12.32 -34.76
C THR A 468 -24.11 10.89 -34.32
N MET A 469 -24.75 10.42 -33.25
CA MET A 469 -24.57 9.04 -32.78
C MET A 469 -25.00 8.01 -33.84
N GLU A 470 -26.08 8.29 -34.59
CA GLU A 470 -26.53 7.42 -35.70
C GLU A 470 -25.48 7.32 -36.82
N GLU A 471 -24.92 8.46 -37.23
CA GLU A 471 -23.87 8.49 -38.27
C GLU A 471 -22.58 7.80 -37.81
N TYR A 472 -22.20 7.97 -36.54
CA TYR A 472 -21.04 7.31 -35.95
C TYR A 472 -21.16 5.78 -36.03
N LEU A 473 -22.34 5.24 -35.67
CA LEU A 473 -22.63 3.80 -35.71
C LEU A 473 -22.67 3.26 -37.16
N GLN A 474 -23.24 4.00 -38.10
CA GLN A 474 -23.34 3.56 -39.50
C GLN A 474 -21.98 3.56 -40.22
N LYS A 475 -21.14 4.59 -39.99
CA LYS A 475 -19.83 4.70 -40.64
C LYS A 475 -18.74 3.86 -39.97
N GLY A 476 -18.99 3.29 -38.78
CA GLY A 476 -17.95 2.70 -37.91
C GLY A 476 -17.32 1.40 -38.42
N GLY A 477 -17.93 0.74 -39.40
CA GLY A 477 -17.49 -0.54 -39.96
C GLY A 477 -17.26 -1.64 -38.90
N ASN A 478 -16.70 -2.79 -39.31
CA ASN A 478 -16.42 -3.94 -38.44
C ASN A 478 -15.34 -3.68 -37.35
N ASN A 479 -14.74 -2.47 -37.30
CA ASN A 479 -13.55 -2.17 -36.48
C ASN A 479 -13.81 -1.26 -35.27
N GLY A 480 -15.02 -0.69 -35.12
CA GLY A 480 -15.46 -0.01 -33.88
C GLY A 480 -14.83 1.36 -33.58
N HIS A 481 -14.20 2.04 -34.55
CA HIS A 481 -13.59 3.37 -34.37
C HIS A 481 -13.75 4.27 -35.61
N GLN A 482 -13.66 5.59 -35.45
CA GLN A 482 -13.69 6.57 -36.53
C GLN A 482 -12.36 7.32 -36.68
N LYS A 483 -12.00 7.74 -37.90
CA LYS A 483 -10.84 8.61 -38.15
C LYS A 483 -11.34 9.99 -38.58
N LEU A 484 -10.99 11.02 -37.82
CA LEU A 484 -11.35 12.40 -38.10
C LEU A 484 -10.46 13.00 -39.18
N ALA A 485 -10.91 14.08 -39.82
CA ALA A 485 -10.17 14.77 -40.89
C ALA A 485 -8.80 15.30 -40.43
N ASN A 486 -8.67 15.66 -39.15
CA ASN A 486 -7.42 16.10 -38.53
C ASN A 486 -6.47 14.94 -38.16
N GLY A 487 -6.85 13.69 -38.47
CA GLY A 487 -6.05 12.51 -38.16
C GLY A 487 -6.26 11.93 -36.76
N CYS A 488 -7.10 12.52 -35.90
CA CYS A 488 -7.44 11.93 -34.60
C CYS A 488 -8.34 10.69 -34.75
N THR A 489 -8.06 9.62 -34.00
CA THR A 489 -8.96 8.45 -33.93
C THR A 489 -9.98 8.66 -32.81
N LEU A 490 -11.27 8.49 -33.11
CA LEU A 490 -12.38 8.66 -32.17
C LEU A 490 -13.02 7.30 -31.85
N LEU A 491 -13.20 7.02 -30.57
CA LEU A 491 -13.96 5.87 -30.05
C LEU A 491 -15.05 6.36 -29.10
N VAL A 492 -16.12 5.58 -28.99
CA VAL A 492 -17.20 5.81 -28.02
C VAL A 492 -17.43 4.50 -27.26
N HIS A 493 -17.31 4.58 -25.93
CA HIS A 493 -17.60 3.48 -25.01
C HIS A 493 -18.46 4.01 -23.88
N GLU A 494 -19.72 3.58 -23.80
CA GLU A 494 -20.63 4.01 -22.75
C GLU A 494 -20.08 3.71 -21.35
N ASP A 495 -19.63 2.48 -21.12
CA ASP A 495 -19.01 2.07 -19.85
C ASP A 495 -17.59 2.66 -19.72
N ARG A 496 -17.42 3.50 -18.68
CA ARG A 496 -16.16 4.19 -18.37
C ARG A 496 -15.03 3.23 -18.02
N ARG A 497 -15.32 2.10 -17.36
CA ARG A 497 -14.32 1.07 -17.07
C ARG A 497 -13.79 0.45 -18.36
N VAL A 498 -14.69 0.16 -19.29
CA VAL A 498 -14.31 -0.36 -20.62
C VAL A 498 -13.48 0.67 -21.37
N ALA A 499 -13.88 1.94 -21.36
CA ALA A 499 -13.12 3.02 -22.01
C ALA A 499 -11.68 3.13 -21.48
N LEU A 500 -11.50 3.11 -20.15
CA LEU A 500 -10.17 3.15 -19.52
C LEU A 500 -9.34 1.90 -19.82
N GLN A 501 -9.94 0.72 -19.79
CA GLN A 501 -9.28 -0.54 -20.15
C GLN A 501 -8.82 -0.54 -21.61
N THR A 502 -9.66 -0.07 -22.53
CA THR A 502 -9.32 0.10 -23.95
C THR A 502 -8.14 1.05 -24.11
N ALA A 503 -8.17 2.22 -23.46
CA ALA A 503 -7.08 3.18 -23.51
C ALA A 503 -5.74 2.56 -23.05
N ILE A 504 -5.76 1.88 -21.90
CA ILE A 504 -4.57 1.27 -21.30
C ILE A 504 -4.03 0.11 -22.15
N ALA A 505 -4.91 -0.69 -22.74
CA ALA A 505 -4.51 -1.75 -23.67
C ALA A 505 -3.87 -1.20 -24.96
N MET A 506 -4.19 0.03 -25.35
CA MET A 506 -3.59 0.72 -26.52
C MET A 506 -2.23 1.38 -26.22
N GLY A 507 -1.87 1.55 -24.93
CA GLY A 507 -0.68 2.25 -24.48
C GLY A 507 0.62 1.56 -24.91
N LYS A 508 1.55 2.33 -25.48
CA LYS A 508 2.90 1.90 -25.88
C LYS A 508 3.96 2.81 -25.29
N GLU A 509 5.19 2.33 -25.25
CA GLU A 509 6.33 3.09 -24.73
C GLU A 509 6.43 4.51 -25.32
N GLY A 510 6.39 5.51 -24.44
CA GLY A 510 6.43 6.93 -24.78
C GLY A 510 5.07 7.58 -25.09
N ASP A 511 3.97 6.83 -25.00
CA ASP A 511 2.61 7.41 -25.02
C ASP A 511 2.24 8.02 -23.66
N ILE A 512 1.27 8.95 -23.67
CA ILE A 512 0.61 9.44 -22.46
C ILE A 512 -0.89 9.25 -22.60
N ILE A 513 -1.49 8.59 -21.61
CA ILE A 513 -2.93 8.38 -21.48
C ILE A 513 -3.47 9.38 -20.45
N VAL A 514 -4.58 10.04 -20.75
CA VAL A 514 -5.21 11.05 -19.90
C VAL A 514 -6.66 10.66 -19.63
N ALA A 515 -6.98 10.33 -18.38
CA ALA A 515 -8.35 10.15 -17.91
C ALA A 515 -8.83 11.46 -17.26
N ALA A 516 -9.78 12.14 -17.90
CA ALA A 516 -10.28 13.45 -17.47
C ALA A 516 -11.78 13.41 -17.09
N GLY A 517 -12.20 14.40 -16.29
CA GLY A 517 -13.59 14.62 -15.88
C GLY A 517 -13.83 14.38 -14.40
N LYS A 518 -13.52 13.16 -13.91
CA LYS A 518 -13.85 12.73 -12.54
C LYS A 518 -12.76 13.02 -11.51
N GLY A 519 -11.49 12.95 -11.90
CA GLY A 519 -10.34 13.26 -11.03
C GLY A 519 -10.33 12.50 -9.71
N HIS A 520 -10.84 13.14 -8.65
CA HIS A 520 -10.85 12.62 -7.28
C HIS A 520 -12.18 11.96 -6.89
N GLU A 521 -13.23 12.13 -7.71
CA GLU A 521 -14.54 11.54 -7.48
C GLU A 521 -14.44 10.01 -7.53
N THR A 522 -15.02 9.35 -6.52
CA THR A 522 -14.98 7.90 -6.34
C THR A 522 -16.33 7.24 -6.56
N TYR A 523 -17.22 7.90 -7.30
CA TYR A 523 -18.57 7.44 -7.58
C TYR A 523 -19.02 7.85 -9.00
N GLN A 524 -20.01 7.13 -9.52
CA GLN A 524 -20.72 7.44 -10.75
C GLN A 524 -22.22 7.47 -10.48
N THR A 525 -22.88 8.59 -10.80
CA THR A 525 -24.33 8.75 -10.57
C THR A 525 -25.15 8.37 -11.81
N GLU A 526 -26.07 7.43 -11.65
CA GLU A 526 -27.03 7.00 -12.68
C GLU A 526 -28.43 6.93 -12.07
N GLY A 527 -29.36 7.73 -12.59
CA GLY A 527 -30.60 8.06 -11.91
C GLY A 527 -30.35 8.65 -10.52
N ASP A 528 -31.03 8.11 -9.52
CA ASP A 528 -30.85 8.44 -8.10
C ASP A 528 -29.77 7.59 -7.41
N THR A 529 -29.06 6.73 -8.14
CA THR A 529 -28.08 5.78 -7.57
C THR A 529 -26.64 6.24 -7.77
N GLU A 530 -25.86 6.22 -6.69
CA GLU A 530 -24.40 6.43 -6.73
C GLU A 530 -23.68 5.07 -6.67
N LYS A 531 -23.03 4.69 -7.77
CA LYS A 531 -22.24 3.46 -7.86
C LYS A 531 -20.77 3.75 -7.57
N PRO A 532 -20.05 2.95 -6.76
CA PRO A 532 -18.62 3.12 -6.54
C PRO A 532 -17.82 3.03 -7.85
N PHE A 533 -17.04 4.06 -8.16
CA PHE A 533 -16.21 4.13 -9.37
C PHE A 533 -15.08 5.15 -9.20
N ASP A 534 -13.82 4.72 -9.31
CA ASP A 534 -12.65 5.61 -9.18
C ASP A 534 -11.68 5.38 -10.34
N ASP A 535 -11.49 6.42 -11.18
CA ASP A 535 -10.59 6.39 -12.35
C ASP A 535 -9.19 5.88 -11.99
N ARG A 536 -8.65 6.24 -10.81
CA ARG A 536 -7.31 5.86 -10.39
C ARG A 536 -7.22 4.37 -10.09
N VAL A 537 -8.26 3.83 -9.45
CA VAL A 537 -8.34 2.40 -9.12
C VAL A 537 -8.51 1.59 -10.40
N GLU A 538 -9.43 2.02 -11.28
CA GLU A 538 -9.69 1.34 -12.55
C GLU A 538 -8.46 1.34 -13.48
N CYS A 539 -7.76 2.47 -13.59
CA CYS A 539 -6.51 2.57 -14.32
C CYS A 539 -5.44 1.62 -13.74
N ARG A 540 -5.29 1.61 -12.41
CA ARG A 540 -4.33 0.74 -11.72
C ARG A 540 -4.61 -0.74 -11.94
N GLU A 541 -5.88 -1.14 -11.86
CA GLU A 541 -6.27 -2.53 -12.09
C GLU A 541 -6.07 -2.95 -13.56
N ALA A 542 -6.38 -2.08 -14.51
CA ALA A 542 -6.15 -2.34 -15.93
C ALA A 542 -4.66 -2.51 -16.25
N LEU A 543 -3.78 -1.66 -15.69
CA LEU A 543 -2.33 -1.76 -15.85
C LEU A 543 -1.77 -3.08 -15.32
N ARG A 544 -2.21 -3.50 -14.13
CA ARG A 544 -1.82 -4.79 -13.53
C ARG A 544 -2.24 -5.98 -14.40
N ARG A 545 -3.44 -5.93 -15.00
CA ARG A 545 -3.93 -6.99 -15.91
C ARG A 545 -3.06 -7.09 -17.17
N VAL A 546 -2.71 -5.97 -17.80
CA VAL A 546 -1.83 -5.95 -18.98
C VAL A 546 -0.45 -6.55 -18.64
N ARG A 547 0.10 -6.22 -17.47
CA ARG A 547 1.37 -6.79 -16.99
C ARG A 547 1.29 -8.31 -16.80
N MET A 548 0.21 -8.81 -16.21
CA MET A 548 -0.01 -10.26 -16.04
C MET A 548 -0.19 -10.98 -17.39
N MET A 549 -0.92 -10.39 -18.34
CA MET A 549 -1.09 -10.97 -19.68
C MET A 549 0.22 -11.03 -20.48
N ASN A 550 1.06 -10.00 -20.38
CA ASN A 550 2.38 -9.99 -21.03
C ASN A 550 3.33 -11.03 -20.42
N ARG A 551 3.29 -11.23 -19.10
CA ARG A 551 4.02 -12.32 -18.42
C ARG A 551 3.47 -13.71 -18.78
N GLY A 552 2.15 -13.85 -18.90
CA GLY A 552 1.50 -15.09 -19.31
C GLY A 552 1.83 -15.52 -20.75
N ARG A 553 1.96 -14.56 -21.68
CA ARG A 553 2.42 -14.81 -23.06
C ARG A 553 3.88 -15.25 -23.13
N ALA A 554 4.74 -14.68 -22.30
CA ALA A 554 6.13 -15.14 -22.15
C ALA A 554 6.20 -16.57 -21.59
N LEU A 555 5.33 -16.91 -20.63
CA LEU A 555 5.19 -18.28 -20.11
C LEU A 555 4.67 -19.29 -21.15
N TRP A 556 3.70 -18.90 -21.99
CA TRP A 556 3.23 -19.74 -23.11
C TRP A 556 4.30 -19.94 -24.19
N ALA A 557 5.09 -18.91 -24.48
CA ALA A 557 6.23 -19.01 -25.40
C ALA A 557 7.36 -19.89 -24.82
N LEU A 558 7.57 -19.86 -23.49
CA LEU A 558 8.52 -20.74 -22.81
C LEU A 558 8.06 -22.21 -22.77
N MET A 559 6.75 -22.46 -22.58
CA MET A 559 6.18 -23.82 -22.61
C MET A 559 6.35 -24.51 -23.98
N LEU A 560 6.32 -23.74 -25.08
CA LEU A 560 6.62 -24.24 -26.42
C LEU A 560 8.12 -24.53 -26.63
N LEU A 561 9.01 -23.92 -25.83
CA LEU A 561 10.46 -24.16 -25.85
C LEU A 561 10.90 -25.42 -25.08
N CYS A 562 10.03 -26.02 -24.26
CA CYS A 562 10.33 -27.22 -23.46
C CYS A 562 10.45 -28.53 -24.26
N LEU A 563 10.36 -28.49 -25.61
CA LEU A 563 10.57 -29.65 -26.49
C LEU A 563 12.03 -29.82 -26.98
N VAL A 564 12.98 -29.05 -26.44
CA VAL A 564 14.42 -29.15 -26.77
C VAL A 564 15.20 -29.57 -25.51
N PRO A 565 16.17 -30.51 -25.61
CA PRO A 565 16.91 -30.98 -24.43
C PRO A 565 17.72 -29.85 -23.78
N PRO A 566 17.91 -29.88 -22.45
CA PRO A 566 18.44 -28.76 -21.70
C PRO A 566 19.92 -28.52 -22.04
N ARG A 567 20.23 -27.28 -22.44
CA ARG A 567 21.59 -26.74 -22.33
C ARG A 567 21.84 -26.28 -20.89
N PRO A 568 23.10 -26.31 -20.41
CA PRO A 568 23.44 -25.78 -19.09
C PRO A 568 23.17 -24.27 -19.07
N ALA A 569 22.11 -23.87 -18.39
CA ALA A 569 21.83 -22.49 -18.06
C ALA A 569 22.79 -22.04 -16.94
N HIS A 570 23.41 -20.88 -17.12
CA HIS A 570 24.25 -20.27 -16.09
C HIS A 570 23.34 -19.66 -15.02
N GLY A 571 23.68 -19.87 -13.74
CA GLY A 571 22.97 -19.27 -12.59
C GLY A 571 23.03 -17.74 -12.64
N GLY A 572 21.95 -17.10 -12.20
CA GLY A 572 21.84 -15.65 -12.13
C GLY A 572 22.34 -15.08 -10.81
N ASP A 573 22.79 -13.83 -10.85
CA ASP A 573 23.21 -13.03 -9.70
C ASP A 573 22.07 -12.89 -8.67
N ILE A 574 22.39 -12.75 -7.38
CA ILE A 574 21.42 -12.26 -6.38
C ILE A 574 21.20 -10.77 -6.64
N VAL A 575 20.33 -10.46 -7.60
CA VAL A 575 19.90 -9.10 -7.87
C VAL A 575 18.67 -8.81 -7.02
N HIS A 576 18.82 -7.97 -6.00
CA HIS A 576 17.65 -7.25 -5.52
C HIS A 576 17.27 -6.20 -6.56
N GLU A 577 16.34 -6.54 -7.45
CA GLU A 577 15.76 -5.57 -8.38
C GLU A 577 15.06 -4.49 -7.56
N ASP A 578 15.67 -3.31 -7.57
CA ASP A 578 15.10 -2.11 -6.97
C ASP A 578 14.81 -1.13 -8.12
N GLU A 579 13.53 -1.14 -8.52
CA GLU A 579 12.96 -0.25 -9.52
C GLU A 579 12.60 1.13 -8.94
N GLU A 580 12.65 1.31 -7.62
CA GLU A 580 12.36 2.59 -6.96
C GLU A 580 13.58 3.51 -6.91
N ALA A 581 14.79 2.94 -6.81
CA ALA A 581 16.03 3.72 -6.78
C ALA A 581 16.46 4.21 -8.18
N PRO A 582 16.86 5.48 -8.35
CA PRO A 582 17.24 6.03 -9.65
C PRO A 582 18.43 5.28 -10.27
N LYS A 583 18.37 5.00 -11.58
CA LYS A 583 19.51 4.48 -12.36
C LYS A 583 20.18 5.67 -13.05
N LEU A 584 21.35 6.07 -12.58
CA LEU A 584 22.15 7.17 -13.13
C LEU A 584 23.44 6.61 -13.76
N PRO A 585 24.05 7.27 -14.76
CA PRO A 585 25.38 6.87 -15.26
C PRO A 585 26.42 6.86 -14.14
N GLY A 586 27.07 5.70 -13.92
CA GLY A 586 27.99 5.47 -12.79
C GLY A 586 27.31 5.08 -11.47
N CYS A 587 25.98 5.00 -11.45
CA CYS A 587 25.17 4.51 -10.34
C CYS A 587 24.01 3.63 -10.83
N SER A 588 24.38 2.51 -11.45
CA SER A 588 23.47 1.54 -12.05
C SER A 588 23.74 0.11 -11.61
N ASN A 589 24.66 -0.11 -10.67
CA ASN A 589 24.96 -1.45 -10.17
C ASN A 589 23.74 -2.04 -9.48
N HIS A 590 23.56 -3.34 -9.64
CA HIS A 590 22.56 -4.09 -8.89
C HIS A 590 22.98 -4.18 -7.42
N PHE A 591 21.99 -4.15 -6.51
CA PHE A 591 22.25 -4.46 -5.11
C PHE A 591 22.53 -5.95 -5.00
N ILE A 592 23.79 -6.26 -4.74
CA ILE A 592 24.29 -7.61 -4.53
C ILE A 592 24.72 -7.78 -3.07
N LEU A 593 24.53 -8.98 -2.54
CA LEU A 593 25.16 -9.36 -1.28
C LEU A 593 26.66 -9.54 -1.52
N VAL A 594 27.48 -9.23 -0.53
CA VAL A 594 28.93 -9.31 -0.63
C VAL A 594 29.48 -10.05 0.58
N LYS A 595 30.27 -11.09 0.33
CA LYS A 595 31.09 -11.72 1.35
C LYS A 595 32.37 -10.93 1.55
N VAL A 596 32.66 -10.64 2.80
CA VAL A 596 33.87 -9.96 3.26
C VAL A 596 34.64 -10.96 4.12
N GLN A 597 35.49 -11.74 3.46
CA GLN A 597 36.39 -12.67 4.15
C GLN A 597 37.55 -11.90 4.76
N THR A 598 37.93 -12.22 5.99
CA THR A 598 38.94 -11.48 6.74
C THR A 598 40.10 -12.37 7.17
N TRP A 599 41.29 -11.80 7.23
CA TRP A 599 42.47 -12.42 7.80
C TRP A 599 43.11 -11.47 8.80
N ILE A 600 43.35 -11.96 10.01
CA ILE A 600 44.01 -11.22 11.09
C ILE A 600 45.39 -11.85 11.27
N ASN A 601 46.46 -11.05 11.14
CA ASN A 601 47.85 -11.51 11.21
C ASN A 601 48.17 -12.69 10.25
N ASN A 602 47.60 -12.65 9.05
CA ASN A 602 47.69 -13.70 8.02
C ASN A 602 46.96 -15.02 8.31
N GLU A 603 46.27 -15.14 9.45
CA GLU A 603 45.38 -16.28 9.73
C GLU A 603 43.95 -15.93 9.31
N GLU A 604 43.27 -16.90 8.68
CA GLU A 604 41.88 -16.73 8.25
C GLU A 604 40.98 -16.61 9.47
N ASP A 605 40.14 -15.57 9.51
CA ASP A 605 39.25 -15.27 10.61
C ASP A 605 37.79 -15.25 10.11
N SER A 606 37.01 -14.26 10.51
CA SER A 606 35.57 -14.20 10.33
C SER A 606 35.19 -13.85 8.89
N GLU A 607 34.11 -14.42 8.41
CA GLU A 607 33.43 -13.99 7.18
C GLU A 607 32.22 -13.14 7.54
N PHE A 608 32.10 -11.96 6.94
CA PHE A 608 30.94 -11.08 7.13
C PHE A 608 30.13 -10.94 5.84
N VAL A 609 28.81 -10.75 5.97
CA VAL A 609 27.93 -10.45 4.84
C VAL A 609 27.59 -8.95 4.85
N GLY A 610 27.91 -8.28 3.76
CA GLY A 610 27.57 -6.89 3.48
C GLY A 610 26.67 -6.74 2.25
N VAL A 611 26.31 -5.51 1.93
CA VAL A 611 25.55 -5.15 0.72
C VAL A 611 26.36 -4.18 -0.13
N GLY A 612 26.51 -4.49 -1.42
CA GLY A 612 27.18 -3.63 -2.39
C GLY A 612 26.40 -2.35 -2.69
N ALA A 613 27.11 -1.29 -3.08
CA ALA A 613 26.49 -0.03 -3.49
C ALA A 613 25.98 -0.06 -4.93
N ARG A 614 25.04 0.83 -5.25
CA ARG A 614 24.55 1.06 -6.61
C ARG A 614 25.57 1.78 -7.51
N PHE A 615 26.61 2.34 -6.91
CA PHE A 615 27.73 3.03 -7.57
C PHE A 615 29.05 2.29 -7.29
N GLY A 616 30.12 2.68 -7.99
CA GLY A 616 31.42 2.02 -7.87
C GLY A 616 31.62 0.90 -8.89
N THR A 617 32.76 0.22 -8.83
CA THR A 617 32.99 -0.97 -9.65
C THR A 617 32.21 -2.18 -9.15
N THR A 618 31.86 -3.08 -10.07
CA THR A 618 31.16 -4.32 -9.74
C THR A 618 32.09 -5.27 -8.98
N ILE A 619 31.51 -6.03 -8.05
CA ILE A 619 32.25 -6.98 -7.23
C ILE A 619 32.31 -8.32 -7.97
N GLN A 620 33.48 -8.96 -7.92
CA GLN A 620 33.72 -10.23 -8.59
C GLN A 620 32.85 -11.34 -7.98
N SER A 621 32.23 -12.18 -8.82
CA SER A 621 31.39 -13.27 -8.30
C SER A 621 32.21 -14.46 -7.80
N LYS A 622 33.37 -14.72 -8.39
CA LYS A 622 34.24 -15.85 -8.01
C LYS A 622 35.32 -15.41 -7.04
N GLU A 623 35.33 -16.04 -5.87
CA GLU A 623 36.34 -15.86 -4.81
C GLU A 623 37.78 -15.91 -5.34
N LYS A 624 38.10 -16.89 -6.20
CA LYS A 624 39.43 -17.08 -6.79
C LYS A 624 39.95 -15.86 -7.58
N TYR A 625 39.07 -14.99 -8.06
CA TYR A 625 39.43 -13.79 -8.81
C TYR A 625 39.35 -12.51 -7.98
N ALA A 626 38.87 -12.59 -6.73
CA ALA A 626 38.86 -11.47 -5.80
C ALA A 626 40.26 -11.26 -5.22
N SER A 627 40.73 -10.01 -5.17
CA SER A 627 42.05 -9.68 -4.63
C SER A 627 42.00 -9.51 -3.11
N ARG A 628 42.93 -10.16 -2.40
CA ARG A 628 43.12 -9.98 -0.97
C ARG A 628 43.92 -8.70 -0.73
N THR A 629 43.36 -7.78 0.06
CA THR A 629 43.88 -6.41 0.21
C THR A 629 43.92 -6.00 1.68
N SER A 630 44.94 -5.24 2.09
CA SER A 630 45.06 -4.75 3.48
C SER A 630 43.90 -3.83 3.86
N LEU A 631 43.46 -3.85 5.12
CA LEU A 631 42.38 -3.04 5.66
C LEU A 631 42.94 -1.94 6.57
N SER A 632 42.55 -0.70 6.33
CA SER A 632 42.98 0.46 7.11
C SER A 632 41.79 1.27 7.61
N LEU A 633 41.91 1.89 8.79
CA LEU A 633 40.88 2.77 9.36
C LEU A 633 41.09 4.22 8.87
N SER A 634 40.01 4.89 8.48
CA SER A 634 40.09 6.30 8.07
C SER A 634 40.27 7.25 9.26
N ASP A 635 40.96 8.38 9.04
CA ASP A 635 41.05 9.52 9.96
C ASP A 635 40.85 10.83 9.17
N PRO A 636 39.68 11.50 9.26
CA PRO A 636 38.61 11.25 10.22
C PRO A 636 37.82 9.97 9.93
N SER A 637 37.28 9.35 10.99
CA SER A 637 36.68 8.02 10.94
C SER A 637 35.46 7.89 10.01
N ASP A 638 34.80 9.00 9.68
CA ASP A 638 33.68 9.03 8.75
C ASP A 638 34.08 9.31 7.29
N CYS A 639 35.34 9.66 7.00
CA CYS A 639 35.80 9.97 5.64
C CYS A 639 34.90 11.00 4.90
N CYS A 640 34.29 11.94 5.65
CA CYS A 640 33.55 13.04 5.04
C CYS A 640 34.46 14.21 4.62
N SER A 641 35.74 14.14 4.96
CA SER A 641 36.83 14.98 4.47
C SER A 641 38.07 14.12 4.19
N GLU A 642 39.04 14.70 3.50
CA GLU A 642 40.28 14.00 3.09
C GLU A 642 41.00 13.35 4.30
N PRO A 643 41.41 12.07 4.19
CA PRO A 643 42.14 11.39 5.24
C PRO A 643 43.51 12.03 5.51
N LYS A 644 43.92 12.13 6.78
CA LYS A 644 45.21 12.74 7.18
C LYS A 644 46.43 11.97 6.66
N LYS A 645 46.27 10.69 6.34
CA LYS A 645 47.33 9.81 5.81
C LYS A 645 46.94 9.36 4.42
N LYS A 646 47.91 9.39 3.48
CA LYS A 646 47.74 8.78 2.16
C LYS A 646 47.51 7.28 2.28
N ILE A 647 46.58 6.76 1.49
CA ILE A 647 46.20 5.35 1.49
C ILE A 647 46.85 4.69 0.28
N ALA A 648 47.60 3.61 0.52
CA ALA A 648 48.43 2.97 -0.49
C ALA A 648 47.75 1.74 -1.10
N GLY A 649 46.52 1.90 -1.62
CA GLY A 649 45.76 0.80 -2.21
C GLY A 649 45.06 -0.11 -1.17
N ASP A 650 45.04 0.28 0.11
CA ASP A 650 44.29 -0.44 1.13
C ASP A 650 42.77 -0.28 0.95
N VAL A 651 42.00 -1.23 1.48
CA VAL A 651 40.56 -1.09 1.68
C VAL A 651 40.33 -0.19 2.89
N LEU A 652 39.46 0.81 2.74
CA LEU A 652 39.22 1.79 3.79
C LEU A 652 37.97 1.45 4.60
N LEU A 653 38.12 1.28 5.92
CA LEU A 653 37.01 1.11 6.86
C LEU A 653 36.58 2.48 7.40
N VAL A 654 35.28 2.78 7.27
CA VAL A 654 34.71 4.10 7.60
C VAL A 654 33.38 3.99 8.33
N HIS A 655 33.08 4.95 9.19
CA HIS A 655 31.76 5.11 9.81
C HIS A 655 30.77 5.75 8.83
N ARG A 656 29.47 5.47 9.00
CA ARG A 656 28.39 6.02 8.16
C ARG A 656 28.45 7.54 8.01
N GLY A 657 28.75 8.27 9.08
CA GLY A 657 28.90 9.74 9.08
C GLY A 657 27.62 10.50 8.69
N ARG A 658 27.79 11.79 8.37
CA ARG A 658 26.69 12.69 7.93
C ARG A 658 26.71 13.05 6.44
N CYS A 659 27.78 12.72 5.73
CA CYS A 659 27.90 12.95 4.29
C CYS A 659 27.26 11.84 3.44
N LYS A 660 27.07 12.12 2.15
CA LYS A 660 26.54 11.18 1.16
C LYS A 660 27.49 10.00 0.96
N PHE A 661 26.94 8.84 0.57
CA PHE A 661 27.71 7.62 0.35
C PHE A 661 28.71 7.77 -0.82
N THR A 662 28.25 8.36 -1.91
CA THR A 662 29.02 8.71 -3.11
C THR A 662 30.15 9.69 -2.80
N THR A 663 29.90 10.74 -2.01
CA THR A 663 30.93 11.69 -1.55
C THR A 663 32.03 10.96 -0.79
N LYS A 664 31.65 10.05 0.11
CA LYS A 664 32.60 9.25 0.90
C LYS A 664 33.46 8.35 0.01
N ALA A 665 32.85 7.71 -0.99
CA ALA A 665 33.56 6.87 -1.95
C ALA A 665 34.53 7.68 -2.81
N LYS A 666 34.16 8.87 -3.29
CA LYS A 666 35.05 9.77 -4.03
C LYS A 666 36.25 10.23 -3.19
N ILE A 667 36.03 10.58 -1.92
CA ILE A 667 37.10 10.98 -1.01
C ILE A 667 38.05 9.81 -0.75
N ALA A 668 37.52 8.61 -0.51
CA ALA A 668 38.32 7.41 -0.30
C ALA A 668 39.16 7.05 -1.55
N GLU A 669 38.55 7.11 -2.74
CA GLU A 669 39.22 6.89 -4.03
C GLU A 669 40.34 7.91 -4.27
N ALA A 670 40.06 9.20 -4.07
CA ALA A 670 41.05 10.27 -4.20
C ALA A 670 42.23 10.11 -3.22
N ALA A 671 41.98 9.52 -2.05
CA ALA A 671 43.01 9.20 -1.06
C ALA A 671 43.87 7.97 -1.42
N GLY A 672 43.51 7.23 -2.49
CA GLY A 672 44.21 6.05 -2.98
C GLY A 672 43.69 4.71 -2.43
N ALA A 673 42.47 4.67 -1.88
CA ALA A 673 41.86 3.42 -1.44
C ALA A 673 41.48 2.51 -2.64
N SER A 674 41.54 1.19 -2.45
CA SER A 674 41.13 0.21 -3.48
C SER A 674 39.66 -0.22 -3.37
N ALA A 675 39.06 -0.08 -2.18
CA ALA A 675 37.64 -0.34 -1.91
C ALA A 675 37.21 0.40 -0.62
N LEU A 676 35.89 0.51 -0.41
CA LEU A 676 35.31 1.18 0.76
C LEU A 676 34.39 0.24 1.55
N LEU A 677 34.66 0.06 2.84
CA LEU A 677 33.79 -0.65 3.79
C LEU A 677 33.13 0.34 4.76
N ILE A 678 31.79 0.44 4.73
CA ILE A 678 31.03 1.39 5.53
C ILE A 678 30.34 0.67 6.69
N ILE A 679 30.70 1.02 7.92
CA ILE A 679 30.04 0.56 9.14
C ILE A 679 28.68 1.25 9.26
N ASN A 680 27.61 0.46 9.28
CA ASN A 680 26.26 0.98 9.49
C ASN A 680 26.02 1.32 10.98
N ASN A 681 25.04 2.20 11.25
CA ASN A 681 24.66 2.59 12.61
C ASN A 681 23.68 1.61 13.28
N ARG A 682 23.18 0.62 12.52
CA ARG A 682 22.21 -0.40 12.96
C ARG A 682 22.70 -1.79 12.51
N LYS A 683 22.11 -2.84 13.10
CA LYS A 683 22.40 -4.23 12.71
C LYS A 683 21.85 -4.60 11.33
N GLU A 684 20.74 -3.99 10.92
CA GLU A 684 20.15 -4.18 9.60
C GLU A 684 21.01 -3.52 8.52
N LEU A 685 21.03 -4.07 7.31
CA LEU A 685 21.71 -3.47 6.15
C LEU A 685 20.74 -2.60 5.37
N TYR A 686 21.21 -1.43 4.90
CA TYR A 686 20.45 -0.54 4.03
C TYR A 686 21.07 -0.49 2.63
N LYS A 687 20.22 -0.26 1.64
CA LYS A 687 20.63 -0.07 0.25
C LYS A 687 21.34 1.28 0.09
N MET A 688 22.58 1.27 -0.39
CA MET A 688 23.33 2.48 -0.71
C MET A 688 22.96 2.98 -2.11
N VAL A 689 22.00 3.90 -2.15
CA VAL A 689 21.52 4.55 -3.38
C VAL A 689 22.24 5.88 -3.63
N CYS A 690 22.25 6.31 -4.89
CA CYS A 690 22.63 7.67 -5.25
C CYS A 690 21.46 8.63 -5.12
N GLU A 691 21.77 9.89 -4.86
CA GLU A 691 20.75 10.94 -4.83
C GLU A 691 20.46 11.43 -6.25
N GLN A 692 19.24 11.90 -6.48
CA GLN A 692 18.79 12.29 -7.83
C GLN A 692 19.56 13.49 -8.41
N ASN A 693 20.23 14.28 -7.58
CA ASN A 693 20.97 15.48 -7.99
C ASN A 693 22.45 15.17 -8.34
N GLU A 694 22.85 13.89 -8.34
CA GLU A 694 24.22 13.49 -8.65
C GLU A 694 24.36 13.12 -10.12
N THR A 695 25.09 13.95 -10.88
CA THR A 695 25.39 13.72 -12.29
C THR A 695 26.85 13.32 -12.48
N ASN A 696 27.14 12.32 -13.32
CA ASN A 696 28.49 11.82 -13.61
C ASN A 696 29.25 11.33 -12.35
N LEU A 697 28.78 10.20 -11.81
CA LEU A 697 29.48 9.50 -10.73
C LEU A 697 30.57 8.59 -11.32
N ASP A 698 31.74 9.17 -11.59
CA ASP A 698 32.95 8.41 -11.87
C ASP A 698 33.55 7.96 -10.52
N ILE A 699 33.14 6.78 -10.07
CA ILE A 699 33.67 6.11 -8.86
C ILE A 699 34.13 4.73 -9.31
N ASN A 700 35.43 4.45 -9.23
CA ASN A 700 36.03 3.23 -9.76
C ASN A 700 36.42 2.21 -8.69
N ILE A 701 36.07 2.47 -7.43
CA ILE A 701 36.26 1.53 -6.32
C ILE A 701 34.92 0.91 -5.89
N PRO A 702 34.88 -0.36 -5.46
CA PRO A 702 33.66 -0.96 -4.94
C PRO A 702 33.39 -0.43 -3.53
N ALA A 703 32.11 -0.25 -3.19
CA ALA A 703 31.68 0.15 -1.86
C ALA A 703 30.70 -0.88 -1.27
N VAL A 704 30.94 -1.29 -0.03
CA VAL A 704 30.17 -2.32 0.68
C VAL A 704 29.77 -1.81 2.05
N MET A 705 28.50 -1.97 2.40
CA MET A 705 28.00 -1.67 3.75
C MET A 705 28.09 -2.92 4.62
N LEU A 706 28.62 -2.77 5.82
CA LEU A 706 28.68 -3.80 6.85
C LEU A 706 27.65 -3.53 7.96
N PRO A 707 27.09 -4.58 8.57
CA PRO A 707 26.33 -4.47 9.82
C PRO A 707 27.17 -3.80 10.91
N HIS A 708 26.52 -3.12 11.84
CA HIS A 708 27.20 -2.39 12.93
C HIS A 708 28.15 -3.29 13.75
N ASP A 709 27.72 -4.49 14.13
CA ASP A 709 28.53 -5.44 14.90
C ASP A 709 29.75 -5.97 14.13
N ALA A 710 29.59 -6.34 12.86
CA ALA A 710 30.70 -6.73 11.99
C ALA A 710 31.74 -5.60 11.85
N GLY A 711 31.28 -4.39 11.55
CA GLY A 711 32.15 -3.23 11.36
C GLY A 711 32.91 -2.82 12.62
N ILE A 712 32.23 -2.82 13.79
CA ILE A 712 32.87 -2.53 15.08
C ILE A 712 33.86 -3.62 15.49
N SER A 713 33.61 -4.89 15.14
CA SER A 713 34.56 -5.98 15.38
C SER A 713 35.88 -5.73 14.65
N LEU A 714 35.79 -5.42 13.34
CA LEU A 714 36.95 -5.08 12.52
C LEU A 714 37.67 -3.82 13.02
N GLU A 715 36.93 -2.77 13.38
CA GLU A 715 37.52 -1.54 13.93
C GLU A 715 38.28 -1.81 15.25
N ARG A 716 37.74 -2.66 16.12
CA ARG A 716 38.40 -3.01 17.39
C ARG A 716 39.71 -3.75 17.14
N SER A 717 39.71 -4.71 16.21
CA SER A 717 40.92 -5.46 15.84
C SER A 717 42.01 -4.57 15.23
N LEU A 718 41.63 -3.59 14.38
CA LEU A 718 42.57 -2.59 13.86
C LEU A 718 43.15 -1.71 14.98
N LYS A 719 42.32 -1.27 15.93
CA LYS A 719 42.77 -0.44 17.07
C LYS A 719 43.67 -1.21 18.04
N SER A 720 43.56 -2.53 18.13
CA SER A 720 44.50 -3.37 18.89
C SER A 720 45.86 -3.57 18.21
N GLY A 721 46.07 -3.03 17.01
CA GLY A 721 47.34 -3.11 16.29
C GLY A 721 47.51 -4.37 15.44
N ALA A 722 46.44 -5.13 15.21
CA ALA A 722 46.50 -6.31 14.35
C ALA A 722 46.55 -5.92 12.86
N SER A 723 47.30 -6.69 12.06
CA SER A 723 47.31 -6.52 10.60
C SER A 723 46.11 -7.25 10.02
N ILE A 724 45.18 -6.51 9.39
CA ILE A 724 43.97 -7.09 8.82
C ILE A 724 44.01 -6.96 7.31
N SER A 725 43.61 -8.01 6.62
CA SER A 725 43.34 -7.98 5.18
C SER A 725 41.98 -8.57 4.88
N VAL A 726 41.34 -8.09 3.83
CA VAL A 726 39.99 -8.48 3.43
C VAL A 726 39.94 -8.87 1.96
N GLN A 727 38.98 -9.72 1.62
CA GLN A 727 38.66 -10.11 0.25
C GLN A 727 37.16 -9.93 0.03
N LEU A 728 36.78 -9.24 -1.04
CA LEU A 728 35.39 -8.90 -1.36
C LEU A 728 34.92 -9.70 -2.58
N TYR A 729 33.88 -10.51 -2.43
CA TYR A 729 33.32 -11.29 -3.54
C TYR A 729 31.81 -11.55 -3.34
N SER A 730 31.09 -11.83 -4.43
CA SER A 730 29.63 -12.01 -4.43
C SER A 730 29.25 -13.31 -5.16
N PRO A 731 29.32 -14.47 -4.49
CA PRO A 731 29.13 -15.75 -5.16
C PRO A 731 27.69 -15.97 -5.63
N ASP A 732 27.56 -16.51 -6.84
CA ASP A 732 26.27 -16.81 -7.48
C ASP A 732 25.55 -17.95 -6.74
N ARG A 733 24.21 -17.90 -6.70
CA ARG A 733 23.45 -19.03 -6.14
C ARG A 733 23.38 -20.18 -7.15
N PRO A 734 23.52 -21.43 -6.70
CA PRO A 734 23.22 -22.57 -7.55
C PRO A 734 21.74 -22.56 -7.92
N LEU A 735 21.42 -22.91 -9.18
CA LEU A 735 20.03 -23.02 -9.66
C LEU A 735 19.22 -24.10 -8.92
N VAL A 736 19.89 -25.11 -8.35
CA VAL A 736 19.29 -26.20 -7.58
C VAL A 736 20.25 -26.55 -6.44
N ASP A 737 19.76 -26.54 -5.20
CA ASP A 737 20.53 -27.02 -4.04
C ASP A 737 20.20 -28.50 -3.76
N THR A 738 21.19 -29.30 -3.37
CA THR A 738 20.97 -30.71 -3.05
C THR A 738 20.07 -30.92 -1.84
N ALA A 739 19.96 -29.94 -0.94
CA ALA A 739 19.03 -29.94 0.18
C ALA A 739 17.56 -30.14 -0.30
N GLU A 740 17.19 -29.59 -1.45
CA GLU A 740 15.84 -29.75 -2.02
C GLU A 740 15.58 -31.19 -2.45
N VAL A 741 16.60 -31.88 -2.98
CA VAL A 741 16.52 -33.30 -3.34
C VAL A 741 16.34 -34.16 -2.09
N PHE A 742 17.07 -33.87 -1.01
CA PHE A 742 16.91 -34.58 0.25
C PHE A 742 15.54 -34.33 0.89
N LEU A 743 15.03 -33.10 0.87
CA LEU A 743 13.67 -32.80 1.35
C LEU A 743 12.61 -33.49 0.52
N TRP A 744 12.77 -33.51 -0.81
CA TRP A 744 11.89 -34.25 -1.70
C TRP A 744 11.88 -35.75 -1.36
N LEU A 745 13.05 -36.37 -1.17
CA LEU A 745 13.17 -37.76 -0.75
C LEU A 745 12.56 -38.01 0.63
N MET A 746 12.77 -37.10 1.58
CA MET A 746 12.21 -37.19 2.93
C MET A 746 10.68 -37.10 2.92
N ALA A 747 10.10 -36.16 2.17
CA ALA A 747 8.65 -36.01 2.07
C ALA A 747 8.00 -37.24 1.42
N VAL A 748 8.54 -37.68 0.27
CA VAL A 748 8.08 -38.88 -0.44
C VAL A 748 8.25 -40.13 0.43
N GLY A 749 9.40 -40.30 1.07
CA GLY A 749 9.69 -41.43 1.97
C GLY A 749 8.78 -41.45 3.18
N THR A 750 8.49 -40.30 3.78
CA THR A 750 7.59 -40.18 4.93
C THR A 750 6.18 -40.62 4.57
N ILE A 751 5.62 -40.14 3.46
CA ILE A 751 4.27 -40.55 3.00
C ILE A 751 4.25 -42.04 2.65
N LEU A 752 5.30 -42.55 2.00
CA LEU A 752 5.40 -43.97 1.64
C LEU A 752 5.36 -44.86 2.90
N CYS A 753 6.22 -44.57 3.88
CA CYS A 753 6.28 -45.31 5.13
C CYS A 753 4.98 -45.19 5.92
N ALA A 754 4.44 -43.97 6.07
CA ALA A 754 3.20 -43.73 6.81
C ALA A 754 2.00 -44.43 6.16
N SER A 755 1.88 -44.39 4.83
CA SER A 755 0.79 -45.04 4.10
C SER A 755 0.84 -46.55 4.29
N TYR A 756 2.02 -47.17 4.13
CA TYR A 756 2.18 -48.60 4.31
C TYR A 756 1.89 -49.02 5.75
N TRP A 757 2.33 -48.22 6.72
CA TRP A 757 2.05 -48.46 8.13
C TRP A 757 0.55 -48.35 8.46
N SER A 758 -0.11 -47.32 7.94
CA SER A 758 -1.54 -47.06 8.09
C SER A 758 -2.36 -48.21 7.50
N ALA A 759 -1.98 -48.72 6.32
CA ALA A 759 -2.62 -49.85 5.68
C ALA A 759 -2.38 -51.18 6.40
N TRP A 760 -1.15 -51.41 6.89
CA TRP A 760 -0.80 -52.60 7.68
C TRP A 760 -1.60 -52.68 8.98
N SER A 761 -1.65 -51.58 9.73
CA SER A 761 -2.37 -51.52 11.00
C SER A 761 -3.88 -51.73 10.81
N ALA A 762 -4.45 -51.19 9.73
CA ALA A 762 -5.85 -51.43 9.37
C ALA A 762 -6.13 -52.91 9.03
N ARG A 763 -5.18 -53.58 8.37
CA ARG A 763 -5.27 -55.01 8.03
C ARG A 763 -5.18 -55.90 9.27
N GLU A 764 -4.27 -55.61 10.21
CA GLU A 764 -4.16 -56.36 11.46
C GLU A 764 -5.42 -56.23 12.31
N ALA A 765 -5.96 -55.01 12.47
CA ALA A 765 -7.23 -54.79 13.16
C ALA A 765 -8.40 -55.58 12.53
N PHE A 766 -8.44 -55.67 11.20
CA PHE A 766 -9.45 -56.47 10.50
C PHE A 766 -9.27 -57.98 10.74
N LEU A 767 -8.02 -58.48 10.73
CA LEU A 767 -7.73 -59.89 11.00
C LEU A 767 -8.02 -60.29 12.46
N GLU A 768 -7.79 -59.39 13.41
CA GLU A 768 -8.17 -59.61 14.81
C GLU A 768 -9.69 -59.63 14.98
N LEU A 769 -10.42 -58.70 14.34
CA LEU A 769 -11.88 -58.72 14.32
C LEU A 769 -12.43 -60.00 13.68
N GLU A 770 -11.83 -60.49 12.59
CA GLU A 770 -12.22 -61.75 11.94
C GLU A 770 -11.96 -62.98 12.82
N LYS A 771 -10.88 -62.97 13.62
CA LYS A 771 -10.61 -64.01 14.62
C LYS A 771 -11.59 -63.96 15.78
N LEU A 772 -11.88 -62.77 16.32
CA LEU A 772 -12.87 -62.58 17.38
C LEU A 772 -14.28 -63.00 16.91
N LEU A 773 -14.63 -62.71 15.66
CA LEU A 773 -15.89 -63.18 15.05
C LEU A 773 -15.93 -64.69 14.80
N LYS A 774 -14.78 -65.36 14.66
CA LYS A 774 -14.69 -66.82 14.53
C LYS A 774 -14.70 -67.55 15.88
N ASP A 775 -14.24 -66.91 16.95
CA ASP A 775 -14.04 -67.54 18.26
C ASP A 775 -15.13 -67.16 19.31
N ALA A 776 -16.11 -66.31 18.98
CA ALA A 776 -17.12 -65.85 19.95
C ALA A 776 -18.46 -66.61 19.86
N PRO A 777 -19.05 -67.05 20.99
CA PRO A 777 -20.46 -67.43 21.06
C PRO A 777 -21.37 -66.18 21.03
N ASP A 778 -22.54 -66.31 20.41
CA ASP A 778 -23.49 -65.25 19.98
C ASP A 778 -23.93 -64.22 21.04
N GLU A 779 -23.60 -64.37 22.33
CA GLU A 779 -23.97 -63.41 23.39
C GLU A 779 -22.91 -62.33 23.69
N LEU A 780 -21.70 -62.39 23.13
CA LEU A 780 -20.67 -61.35 23.38
C LEU A 780 -20.67 -60.20 22.37
N LEU A 781 -21.63 -60.16 21.43
CA LEU A 781 -21.68 -59.18 20.33
C LEU A 781 -22.33 -57.83 20.71
N LYS A 782 -22.73 -57.62 21.97
CA LYS A 782 -23.45 -56.41 22.43
C LYS A 782 -22.76 -55.57 23.50
N LEU A 783 -21.54 -55.89 23.95
CA LEU A 783 -20.90 -55.16 25.06
C LEU A 783 -19.51 -54.55 24.82
N GLU A 784 -18.92 -54.65 23.62
CA GLU A 784 -17.62 -53.99 23.31
C GLU A 784 -17.68 -53.07 22.08
N THR A 785 -18.68 -52.19 22.01
CA THR A 785 -18.66 -51.04 21.08
C THR A 785 -18.42 -49.70 21.77
N THR A 786 -17.94 -49.74 23.01
CA THR A 786 -17.60 -48.55 23.80
C THR A 786 -16.23 -48.70 24.44
N GLY A 787 -15.19 -48.43 23.64
CA GLY A 787 -13.83 -48.26 24.16
C GLY A 787 -12.75 -48.66 23.17
N SER A 788 -12.03 -47.67 22.64
CA SER A 788 -10.75 -47.79 21.91
C SER A 788 -10.79 -48.22 20.44
N SER A 789 -11.21 -47.32 19.55
CA SER A 789 -10.46 -47.14 18.29
C SER A 789 -9.87 -45.73 18.29
N GLY A 790 -8.56 -45.61 18.49
CA GLY A 790 -7.83 -44.33 18.42
C GLY A 790 -7.74 -43.78 16.99
N ILE A 791 -8.77 -43.97 16.17
CA ILE A 791 -8.86 -43.63 14.75
C ILE A 791 -9.90 -42.53 14.60
N VAL A 792 -9.53 -41.44 13.91
CA VAL A 792 -10.39 -40.27 13.69
C VAL A 792 -10.69 -40.13 12.21
N ASP A 793 -11.93 -40.43 11.81
CA ASP A 793 -12.40 -40.19 10.44
C ASP A 793 -12.77 -38.71 10.23
N ILE A 794 -12.19 -38.09 9.20
CA ILE A 794 -12.55 -36.74 8.78
C ILE A 794 -13.91 -36.81 8.07
N ASN A 795 -14.85 -35.94 8.46
CA ASN A 795 -16.05 -35.68 7.68
C ASN A 795 -15.93 -34.34 6.92
N THR A 796 -16.84 -34.08 5.98
CA THR A 796 -16.83 -32.87 5.14
C THR A 796 -16.82 -31.58 5.98
N THR A 797 -17.58 -31.55 7.08
CA THR A 797 -17.67 -30.39 7.97
C THR A 797 -16.35 -30.14 8.68
N SER A 798 -15.74 -31.19 9.24
CA SER A 798 -14.42 -31.14 9.86
C SER A 798 -13.33 -30.70 8.88
N ALA A 799 -13.41 -31.10 7.61
CA ALA A 799 -12.46 -30.68 6.58
C ALA A 799 -12.52 -29.17 6.28
N ILE A 800 -13.71 -28.58 6.27
CA ILE A 800 -13.88 -27.12 6.09
C ILE A 800 -13.43 -26.38 7.34
N PHE A 801 -13.85 -26.83 8.53
CA PHE A 801 -13.45 -26.22 9.79
C PHE A 801 -11.95 -26.28 10.03
N PHE A 802 -11.27 -27.35 9.60
CA PHE A 802 -9.82 -27.45 9.66
C PHE A 802 -9.14 -26.26 8.98
N VAL A 803 -9.58 -25.89 7.78
CA VAL A 803 -9.02 -24.75 7.02
C VAL A 803 -9.36 -23.40 7.65
N ILE A 804 -10.57 -23.25 8.20
CA ILE A 804 -10.97 -22.03 8.91
C ILE A 804 -10.12 -21.85 10.18
N ILE A 805 -9.98 -22.91 10.98
CA ILE A 805 -9.18 -22.90 12.21
C ILE A 805 -7.70 -22.62 11.88
N ALA A 806 -7.15 -23.28 10.86
CA ALA A 806 -5.79 -23.02 10.38
C ALA A 806 -5.60 -21.55 9.97
N SER A 807 -6.60 -20.96 9.30
CA SER A 807 -6.58 -19.54 8.90
C SER A 807 -6.61 -18.59 10.10
N CYS A 808 -7.50 -18.85 11.07
CA CYS A 808 -7.56 -18.07 12.30
C CYS A 808 -6.25 -18.17 13.09
N PHE A 809 -5.70 -19.38 13.19
CA PHE A 809 -4.44 -19.65 13.86
C PHE A 809 -3.26 -18.97 13.15
N LEU A 810 -3.23 -18.94 11.82
CA LEU A 810 -2.19 -18.26 11.05
C LEU A 810 -2.26 -16.73 11.23
N ILE A 811 -3.45 -16.13 11.29
CA ILE A 811 -3.62 -14.70 11.62
C ILE A 811 -3.14 -14.42 13.04
N LEU A 812 -3.49 -15.31 13.98
CA LEU A 812 -3.07 -15.18 15.37
C LEU A 812 -1.54 -15.22 15.47
N LEU A 813 -0.90 -16.17 14.79
CA LEU A 813 0.56 -16.21 14.64
C LEU A 813 1.08 -14.88 14.09
N TYR A 814 0.58 -14.42 12.95
CA TYR A 814 1.07 -13.20 12.30
C TYR A 814 0.93 -11.94 13.16
N LYS A 815 -0.18 -11.79 13.89
CA LYS A 815 -0.46 -10.61 14.74
C LYS A 815 0.23 -10.69 16.10
N PHE A 816 0.38 -11.88 16.66
CA PHE A 816 0.88 -12.09 18.03
C PHE A 816 2.20 -12.88 18.07
N MET A 817 2.97 -12.91 16.97
CA MET A 817 4.34 -13.48 16.88
C MET A 817 5.26 -12.79 17.89
N SER A 818 5.18 -13.27 19.13
CA SER A 818 6.00 -12.89 20.26
C SER A 818 6.81 -14.11 20.68
N PHE A 819 7.96 -13.85 21.30
CA PHE A 819 8.84 -14.89 21.83
C PHE A 819 8.07 -15.94 22.66
N TRP A 820 7.13 -15.49 23.50
CA TRP A 820 6.34 -16.38 24.36
C TRP A 820 5.43 -17.33 23.57
N PHE A 821 4.90 -16.87 22.44
CA PHE A 821 4.03 -17.71 21.59
C PHE A 821 4.82 -18.80 20.87
N VAL A 822 6.04 -18.51 20.40
CA VAL A 822 6.93 -19.50 19.78
C VAL A 822 7.30 -20.58 20.79
N GLU A 823 7.59 -20.22 22.04
CA GLU A 823 7.87 -21.19 23.12
C GLU A 823 6.71 -22.15 23.36
N ILE A 824 5.46 -21.68 23.36
CA ILE A 824 4.28 -22.56 23.47
C ILE A 824 4.26 -23.58 22.34
N LEU A 825 4.54 -23.16 21.11
CA LEU A 825 4.56 -24.06 19.96
C LEU A 825 5.68 -25.08 20.06
N VAL A 826 6.84 -24.69 20.56
CA VAL A 826 7.93 -25.62 20.84
C VAL A 826 7.51 -26.64 21.88
N VAL A 827 6.85 -26.23 22.97
CA VAL A 827 6.32 -27.16 23.97
C VAL A 827 5.30 -28.12 23.35
N LEU A 828 4.31 -27.62 22.60
CA LEU A 828 3.33 -28.47 21.91
C LEU A 828 3.99 -29.44 20.92
N PHE A 829 4.99 -28.97 20.17
CA PHE A 829 5.75 -29.79 19.25
C PHE A 829 6.59 -30.85 19.97
N THR A 830 7.18 -30.54 21.13
CA THR A 830 7.91 -31.54 21.93
C THR A 830 7.01 -32.65 22.46
N ILE A 831 5.79 -32.30 22.90
CA ILE A 831 4.81 -33.28 23.37
C ILE A 831 4.40 -34.20 22.21
N GLY A 832 3.94 -33.62 21.11
CA GLY A 832 3.52 -34.39 19.94
C GLY A 832 4.66 -35.18 19.29
N GLY A 833 5.86 -34.61 19.24
CA GLY A 833 7.06 -35.27 18.73
C GLY A 833 7.51 -36.44 19.59
N ALA A 834 7.47 -36.30 20.92
CA ALA A 834 7.79 -37.40 21.85
C ALA A 834 6.78 -38.55 21.73
N GLU A 835 5.49 -38.23 21.62
CA GLU A 835 4.42 -39.21 21.39
C GLU A 835 4.59 -39.92 20.04
N GLY A 836 4.87 -39.17 18.97
CA GLY A 836 5.09 -39.72 17.65
C GLY A 836 6.33 -40.63 17.61
N LEU A 837 7.44 -40.19 18.20
CA LEU A 837 8.67 -40.97 18.29
C LEU A 837 8.48 -42.26 19.10
N GLN A 838 7.75 -42.18 20.22
CA GLN A 838 7.37 -43.34 21.02
C GLN A 838 6.54 -44.33 20.19
N THR A 839 5.54 -43.84 19.45
CA THR A 839 4.67 -44.66 18.61
C THR A 839 5.49 -45.41 17.55
N CYS A 840 6.37 -44.70 16.83
CA CYS A 840 7.25 -45.32 15.84
C CYS A 840 8.22 -46.34 16.45
N LEU A 841 8.88 -46.01 17.58
CA LEU A 841 9.86 -46.89 18.22
C LEU A 841 9.23 -48.14 18.83
N VAL A 842 8.10 -48.02 19.53
CA VAL A 842 7.38 -49.18 20.07
C VAL A 842 6.98 -50.12 18.95
N ALA A 843 6.47 -49.56 17.85
CA ALA A 843 5.97 -50.37 16.75
C ALA A 843 7.10 -50.98 15.90
N PHE A 844 8.29 -50.38 15.89
CA PHE A 844 9.51 -51.00 15.37
C PHE A 844 10.03 -52.11 16.30
N LEU A 845 10.24 -51.80 17.58
CA LEU A 845 10.83 -52.71 18.58
C LEU A 845 9.95 -53.92 18.92
N SER A 846 8.63 -53.80 18.79
CA SER A 846 7.68 -54.91 19.02
C SER A 846 7.93 -56.11 18.10
N ARG A 847 8.62 -55.90 16.96
CA ARG A 847 9.04 -56.97 16.04
C ARG A 847 10.07 -57.91 16.68
N TRP A 848 10.99 -57.37 17.48
CA TRP A 848 12.03 -58.12 18.18
C TRP A 848 11.63 -58.50 19.61
N PHE A 849 10.86 -57.64 20.29
CA PHE A 849 10.45 -57.82 21.69
C PHE A 849 8.96 -58.13 21.83
N LYS A 850 8.50 -59.19 21.16
CA LYS A 850 7.08 -59.57 21.08
C LYS A 850 6.41 -59.78 22.45
N HIS A 851 7.14 -60.29 23.45
CA HIS A 851 6.59 -60.54 24.79
C HIS A 851 6.34 -59.23 25.57
N ALA A 852 7.28 -58.30 25.53
CA ALA A 852 7.18 -56.99 26.19
C ALA A 852 6.16 -56.06 25.50
N GLY A 853 5.95 -56.21 24.19
CA GLY A 853 4.92 -55.46 23.46
C GLY A 853 3.49 -55.98 23.68
N ARG A 854 3.31 -57.22 24.18
CA ARG A 854 2.00 -57.85 24.42
C ARG A 854 1.58 -57.87 25.89
N THR A 855 2.46 -57.46 26.80
CA THR A 855 2.20 -57.42 28.23
C THR A 855 1.92 -55.97 28.67
N PHE A 856 0.85 -55.78 29.43
CA PHE A 856 0.34 -54.45 29.81
C PHE A 856 0.35 -54.27 31.33
N ILE A 857 0.67 -53.05 31.78
CA ILE A 857 0.49 -52.60 33.16
C ILE A 857 -0.64 -51.58 33.18
N LYS A 858 -1.48 -51.64 34.23
CA LYS A 858 -2.50 -50.63 34.46
C LYS A 858 -1.87 -49.42 35.14
N ALA A 859 -1.63 -48.37 34.37
CA ALA A 859 -1.13 -47.11 34.89
C ALA A 859 -2.29 -46.25 35.45
N PRO A 860 -2.11 -45.53 36.58
CA PRO A 860 -3.09 -44.56 37.05
C PRO A 860 -3.31 -43.51 35.96
N PHE A 861 -4.57 -43.16 35.67
CA PHE A 861 -5.00 -42.18 34.65
C PHE A 861 -4.80 -42.57 33.16
N PHE A 862 -3.83 -43.42 32.81
CA PHE A 862 -3.51 -43.74 31.39
C PHE A 862 -4.03 -45.10 30.88
N GLY A 863 -4.68 -45.91 31.74
CA GLY A 863 -5.21 -47.21 31.34
C GLY A 863 -4.11 -48.28 31.16
N GLY A 864 -4.34 -49.25 30.27
CA GLY A 864 -3.37 -50.32 29.98
C GLY A 864 -2.23 -49.83 29.08
N VAL A 865 -1.03 -49.74 29.61
CA VAL A 865 0.18 -49.33 28.88
C VAL A 865 1.12 -50.52 28.73
N SER A 866 1.66 -50.75 27.53
CA SER A 866 2.57 -51.90 27.33
C SER A 866 3.91 -51.67 28.04
N TYR A 867 4.56 -52.74 28.51
CA TYR A 867 5.90 -52.65 29.11
C TYR A 867 6.91 -52.00 28.15
N LEU A 868 6.79 -52.32 26.86
CA LEU A 868 7.64 -51.73 25.82
C LEU A 868 7.42 -50.23 25.68
N THR A 869 6.18 -49.76 25.76
CA THR A 869 5.84 -48.33 25.76
C THR A 869 6.50 -47.63 26.94
N LEU A 870 6.32 -48.17 28.15
CA LEU A 870 6.86 -47.58 29.39
C LEU A 870 8.39 -47.55 29.41
N ALA A 871 9.05 -48.55 28.80
CA ALA A 871 10.51 -48.59 28.68
C ALA A 871 11.06 -47.54 27.69
N VAL A 872 10.33 -47.24 26.62
CA VAL A 872 10.76 -46.32 25.55
C VAL A 872 10.43 -44.85 25.88
N SER A 873 9.36 -44.59 26.64
CA SER A 873 8.90 -43.23 26.96
C SER A 873 9.99 -42.30 27.54
N PRO A 874 10.82 -42.70 28.52
CA PRO A 874 11.84 -41.81 29.08
C PRO A 874 12.86 -41.36 28.03
N PHE A 875 13.24 -42.25 27.10
CA PHE A 875 14.15 -41.92 26.00
C PHE A 875 13.53 -40.90 25.05
N CYS A 876 12.27 -41.10 24.64
CA CYS A 876 11.58 -40.17 23.73
C CYS A 876 11.41 -38.78 24.35
N ILE A 877 11.03 -38.72 25.64
CA ILE A 877 10.88 -37.46 26.37
C ILE A 877 12.25 -36.76 26.48
N ALA A 878 13.30 -37.49 26.86
CA ALA A 878 14.65 -36.94 26.97
C ALA A 878 15.15 -36.42 25.61
N PHE A 879 14.92 -37.14 24.51
CA PHE A 879 15.28 -36.71 23.17
C PHE A 879 14.57 -35.41 22.77
N ALA A 880 13.25 -35.32 22.99
CA ALA A 880 12.46 -34.13 22.68
C ALA A 880 12.86 -32.91 23.53
N VAL A 881 13.10 -33.10 24.83
CA VAL A 881 13.56 -32.03 25.72
C VAL A 881 14.97 -31.57 25.36
N LEU A 882 15.88 -32.50 25.06
CA LEU A 882 17.25 -32.17 24.65
C LEU A 882 17.24 -31.36 23.35
N TRP A 883 16.42 -31.77 22.38
CA TRP A 883 16.20 -30.96 21.18
C TRP A 883 15.69 -29.56 21.53
N ALA A 884 14.66 -29.43 22.38
CA ALA A 884 14.09 -28.13 22.73
C ALA A 884 15.09 -27.17 23.39
N VAL A 885 15.94 -27.70 24.28
CA VAL A 885 17.00 -26.93 24.97
C VAL A 885 18.08 -26.49 23.99
N TYR A 886 18.51 -27.37 23.10
CA TYR A 886 19.60 -27.12 22.16
C TYR A 886 19.13 -26.71 20.76
N ARG A 887 17.87 -26.30 20.60
CA ARG A 887 17.23 -26.03 19.30
C ARG A 887 17.91 -24.94 18.46
N ARG A 888 18.73 -24.11 19.10
CA ARG A 888 19.48 -22.99 18.49
C ARG A 888 20.86 -23.40 17.95
N LEU A 889 21.27 -24.66 18.14
CA LEU A 889 22.52 -25.16 17.58
C LEU A 889 22.33 -25.49 16.09
N SER A 890 23.38 -25.28 15.29
CA SER A 890 23.34 -25.45 13.83
C SER A 890 22.96 -26.85 13.36
N PHE A 891 23.12 -27.89 14.19
CA PHE A 891 22.76 -29.28 13.92
C PHE A 891 21.40 -29.70 14.49
N ALA A 892 20.70 -28.83 15.23
CA ALA A 892 19.46 -29.17 15.91
C ALA A 892 18.30 -29.48 14.95
N TRP A 893 18.40 -29.09 13.68
CA TRP A 893 17.45 -29.45 12.62
C TRP A 893 17.27 -30.96 12.48
N ILE A 894 18.32 -31.76 12.73
CA ILE A 894 18.24 -33.23 12.66
C ILE A 894 17.23 -33.75 13.69
N GLY A 895 17.31 -33.23 14.92
CA GLY A 895 16.36 -33.58 15.98
C GLY A 895 14.94 -33.13 15.66
N GLN A 896 14.79 -31.92 15.09
CA GLN A 896 13.49 -31.38 14.67
C GLN A 896 12.85 -32.27 13.60
N ASP A 897 13.60 -32.64 12.56
CA ASP A 897 13.09 -33.42 11.44
C ASP A 897 12.75 -34.85 11.86
N ILE A 898 13.52 -35.47 12.77
CA ILE A 898 13.18 -36.77 13.37
C ILE A 898 11.84 -36.69 14.12
N LEU A 899 11.67 -35.69 14.98
CA LEU A 899 10.41 -35.49 15.74
C LEU A 899 9.25 -35.17 14.79
N GLY A 900 9.48 -34.34 13.77
CA GLY A 900 8.51 -33.95 12.77
C GLY A 900 8.04 -35.12 11.91
N ILE A 901 8.96 -35.94 11.40
CA ILE A 901 8.63 -37.15 10.63
C ILE A 901 7.82 -38.12 11.50
N ALA A 902 8.24 -38.36 12.74
CA ALA A 902 7.53 -39.26 13.65
C ALA A 902 6.10 -38.76 13.95
N LEU A 903 5.94 -37.45 14.15
CA LEU A 903 4.64 -36.81 14.31
C LEU A 903 3.78 -36.96 13.04
N ILE A 904 4.33 -36.69 11.85
CA ILE A 904 3.61 -36.81 10.57
C ILE A 904 3.11 -38.25 10.35
N ILE A 905 3.99 -39.24 10.57
CA ILE A 905 3.64 -40.66 10.46
C ILE A 905 2.48 -41.01 11.39
N THR A 906 2.53 -40.53 12.64
CA THR A 906 1.50 -40.78 13.65
C THR A 906 0.17 -40.16 13.27
N VAL A 907 0.16 -38.91 12.81
CA VAL A 907 -1.05 -38.24 12.34
C VAL A 907 -1.69 -38.98 11.15
N LEU A 908 -0.90 -39.46 10.19
CA LEU A 908 -1.41 -40.24 9.04
C LEU A 908 -1.93 -41.65 9.40
N GLN A 909 -1.58 -42.16 10.58
CA GLN A 909 -2.13 -43.40 11.12
C GLN A 909 -3.47 -43.17 11.82
N ILE A 910 -3.55 -42.11 12.62
CA ILE A 910 -4.71 -41.75 13.44
C ILE A 910 -5.83 -41.17 12.57
N VAL A 911 -5.49 -40.18 11.74
CA VAL A 911 -6.46 -39.41 10.96
C VAL A 911 -6.72 -40.09 9.62
N ARG A 912 -7.99 -40.24 9.25
CA ARG A 912 -8.39 -40.98 8.06
C ARG A 912 -9.38 -40.21 7.20
N VAL A 913 -9.16 -40.27 5.89
CA VAL A 913 -10.16 -39.86 4.90
C VAL A 913 -11.03 -41.09 4.58
N PRO A 914 -12.36 -41.01 4.79
CA PRO A 914 -13.25 -42.15 4.64
C PRO A 914 -13.61 -42.44 3.18
N ASN A 915 -13.66 -41.41 2.32
CA ASN A 915 -13.95 -41.54 0.90
C ASN A 915 -13.37 -40.36 0.10
N LEU A 916 -13.37 -40.51 -1.23
CA LEU A 916 -12.80 -39.52 -2.13
C LEU A 916 -13.53 -38.18 -2.11
N LYS A 917 -14.83 -38.14 -1.78
CA LYS A 917 -15.57 -36.87 -1.63
C LYS A 917 -14.98 -36.02 -0.50
N VAL A 918 -14.74 -36.60 0.67
CA VAL A 918 -14.11 -35.87 1.79
C VAL A 918 -12.69 -35.44 1.43
N GLY A 919 -11.90 -36.33 0.81
CA GLY A 919 -10.55 -35.98 0.36
C GLY A 919 -10.52 -34.83 -0.65
N THR A 920 -11.49 -34.80 -1.57
CA THR A 920 -11.67 -33.72 -2.55
C THR A 920 -11.96 -32.38 -1.86
N VAL A 921 -12.87 -32.36 -0.89
CA VAL A 921 -13.21 -31.13 -0.14
C VAL A 921 -12.01 -30.64 0.67
N LEU A 922 -11.35 -31.54 1.40
CA LEU A 922 -10.16 -31.19 2.19
C LEU A 922 -9.06 -30.56 1.33
N LEU A 923 -8.67 -31.22 0.23
CA LEU A 923 -7.59 -30.73 -0.63
C LEU A 923 -8.00 -29.48 -1.42
N SER A 924 -9.26 -29.35 -1.84
CA SER A 924 -9.73 -28.12 -2.51
C SER A 924 -9.73 -26.92 -1.57
N CYS A 925 -10.18 -27.09 -0.33
CA CYS A 925 -10.12 -26.01 0.67
C CYS A 925 -8.66 -25.66 1.01
N SER A 926 -7.79 -26.67 1.10
CA SER A 926 -6.36 -26.47 1.39
C SER A 926 -5.62 -25.79 0.23
N PHE A 927 -5.97 -26.11 -1.01
CA PHE A 927 -5.46 -25.44 -2.21
C PHE A 927 -5.81 -23.94 -2.20
N LEU A 928 -7.07 -23.60 -1.90
CA LEU A 928 -7.50 -22.21 -1.80
C LEU A 928 -6.84 -21.48 -0.62
N TYR A 929 -6.71 -22.16 0.52
CA TYR A 929 -5.99 -21.66 1.70
C TYR A 929 -4.56 -21.26 1.37
N ASP A 930 -3.82 -22.14 0.70
CA ASP A 930 -2.41 -21.95 0.41
C ASP A 930 -2.19 -20.76 -0.56
N ILE A 931 -2.97 -20.71 -1.65
CA ILE A 931 -2.96 -19.59 -2.60
C ILE A 931 -3.35 -18.28 -1.93
N PHE A 932 -4.40 -18.32 -1.09
CA PHE A 932 -4.88 -17.13 -0.41
C PHE A 932 -3.79 -16.58 0.52
N TRP A 933 -3.17 -17.41 1.34
CA TRP A 933 -2.21 -16.96 2.33
C TRP A 933 -0.83 -16.63 1.76
N VAL A 934 -0.43 -17.18 0.61
CA VAL A 934 0.78 -16.72 -0.11
C VAL A 934 0.53 -15.44 -0.90
N PHE A 935 -0.47 -15.42 -1.78
CA PHE A 935 -0.61 -14.35 -2.78
C PHE A 935 -1.65 -13.29 -2.43
N ILE A 936 -2.80 -13.68 -1.90
CA ILE A 936 -3.94 -12.76 -1.70
C ILE A 936 -3.76 -11.96 -0.41
N SER A 937 -3.25 -12.59 0.65
CA SER A 937 -3.03 -11.98 1.96
C SER A 937 -2.19 -10.71 1.91
N LYS A 938 -1.23 -10.64 0.97
CA LYS A 938 -0.40 -9.46 0.72
C LYS A 938 -1.22 -8.21 0.39
N ARG A 939 -2.40 -8.35 -0.22
CA ARG A 939 -3.27 -7.20 -0.52
C ARG A 939 -3.89 -6.59 0.74
N TRP A 940 -4.09 -7.38 1.79
CA TRP A 940 -4.72 -6.93 3.04
C TRP A 940 -3.72 -6.62 4.15
N PHE A 941 -2.57 -7.31 4.16
CA PHE A 941 -1.56 -7.18 5.22
C PHE A 941 -0.26 -6.53 4.75
N HIS A 942 -0.18 -6.09 3.48
CA HIS A 942 1.02 -5.53 2.80
C HIS A 942 2.22 -6.50 2.65
N GLU A 943 2.22 -7.60 3.41
CA GLU A 943 3.19 -8.69 3.36
C GLU A 943 2.45 -10.02 3.20
N SER A 944 3.13 -11.04 2.65
CA SER A 944 2.57 -12.39 2.61
C SER A 944 2.61 -13.00 4.01
N VAL A 945 1.44 -13.17 4.61
CA VAL A 945 1.30 -13.65 5.99
C VAL A 945 1.98 -15.01 6.19
N MET A 946 1.84 -15.92 5.23
CA MET A 946 2.44 -17.25 5.33
C MET A 946 3.98 -17.20 5.27
N ILE A 947 4.55 -16.35 4.42
CA ILE A 947 6.01 -16.22 4.29
C ILE A 947 6.61 -15.64 5.58
N VAL A 948 6.00 -14.59 6.13
CA VAL A 948 6.47 -13.92 7.36
C VAL A 948 6.44 -14.88 8.54
N VAL A 949 5.37 -15.67 8.68
CA VAL A 949 5.25 -16.66 9.75
C VAL A 949 6.22 -17.82 9.55
N ALA A 950 6.41 -18.31 8.32
CA ALA A 950 7.32 -19.42 8.04
C ALA A 950 8.79 -19.06 8.31
N ARG A 951 9.21 -17.83 8.00
CA ARG A 951 10.59 -17.36 8.20
C ARG A 951 10.86 -16.86 9.62
N GLY A 952 9.81 -16.49 10.36
CA GLY A 952 9.97 -15.92 11.70
C GLY A 952 10.49 -14.48 11.67
N ASP A 953 10.34 -13.73 10.57
CA ASP A 953 11.01 -12.43 10.32
C ASP A 953 10.81 -11.36 11.43
N ARG A 954 9.78 -11.49 12.28
CA ARG A 954 9.50 -10.57 13.40
C ARG A 954 10.12 -10.98 14.73
N THR A 955 10.72 -12.16 14.79
CA THR A 955 11.37 -12.72 15.98
C THR A 955 12.82 -13.05 15.61
N GLN A 956 13.80 -12.75 16.45
CA GLN A 956 15.22 -13.12 16.22
C GLN A 956 15.46 -14.66 16.38
N GLU A 957 14.45 -15.48 16.11
CA GLU A 957 14.45 -16.94 16.28
C GLU A 957 14.17 -17.66 14.95
N ASP A 958 14.64 -18.91 14.85
CA ASP A 958 14.48 -19.80 13.71
C ASP A 958 13.02 -20.27 13.49
N GLY A 959 12.12 -19.38 13.06
CA GLY A 959 10.78 -19.71 12.57
C GLY A 959 9.90 -20.61 13.48
N VAL A 960 8.84 -21.18 12.90
CA VAL A 960 7.90 -22.08 13.61
C VAL A 960 8.37 -23.55 13.46
N PRO A 961 8.34 -24.41 14.50
CA PRO A 961 8.88 -25.77 14.44
C PRO A 961 8.11 -26.77 13.55
N MET A 962 7.00 -26.35 12.92
CA MET A 962 6.11 -27.20 12.11
C MET A 962 6.53 -27.30 10.64
N LEU A 963 7.84 -27.50 10.42
CA LEU A 963 8.47 -27.61 9.10
C LEU A 963 9.63 -28.60 9.16
N LEU A 964 9.90 -29.27 8.04
CA LEU A 964 11.15 -30.01 7.85
C LEU A 964 12.17 -29.08 7.21
N LYS A 965 13.43 -29.14 7.65
CA LYS A 965 14.48 -28.23 7.17
C LYS A 965 15.83 -28.90 6.98
N ILE A 966 16.46 -28.65 5.84
CA ILE A 966 17.82 -29.12 5.53
C ILE A 966 18.70 -27.91 5.22
N PRO A 967 19.92 -27.81 5.81
CA PRO A 967 20.84 -26.74 5.48
C PRO A 967 21.21 -26.81 3.99
N ARG A 968 21.23 -25.66 3.33
CA ARG A 968 21.66 -25.55 1.94
C ARG A 968 23.15 -25.89 1.86
N MET A 969 23.49 -26.93 1.12
CA MET A 969 24.83 -27.51 1.14
C MET A 969 25.77 -26.82 0.14
N PHE A 970 25.21 -26.22 -0.92
CA PHE A 970 25.97 -25.59 -2.00
C PHE A 970 25.60 -24.13 -2.22
N ASP A 971 24.62 -23.59 -1.48
CA ASP A 971 24.38 -22.16 -1.42
C ASP A 971 25.49 -21.48 -0.61
N PRO A 972 26.35 -20.66 -1.25
CA PRO A 972 27.44 -19.98 -0.55
C PRO A 972 26.94 -19.03 0.53
N TRP A 973 25.67 -18.60 0.47
CA TRP A 973 25.04 -17.72 1.45
C TRP A 973 24.42 -18.47 2.63
N GLY A 974 24.47 -19.81 2.62
CA GLY A 974 23.90 -20.66 3.65
C GLY A 974 22.37 -20.62 3.72
N GLY A 975 21.83 -20.85 4.91
CA GLY A 975 20.39 -20.93 5.16
C GLY A 975 19.83 -22.35 5.04
N TYR A 976 18.50 -22.46 5.11
CA TYR A 976 17.78 -23.73 5.07
C TYR A 976 16.80 -23.76 3.90
N SER A 977 16.72 -24.90 3.22
CA SER A 977 15.54 -25.26 2.45
C SER A 977 14.50 -25.86 3.39
N ILE A 978 13.23 -25.54 3.18
CA ILE A 978 12.14 -25.90 4.09
C ILE A 978 10.93 -26.44 3.33
N ILE A 979 10.16 -27.33 3.98
CA ILE A 979 8.85 -27.79 3.52
C ILE A 979 7.87 -27.84 4.71
N GLY A 980 6.65 -27.33 4.52
CA GLY A 980 5.64 -27.28 5.57
C GLY A 980 5.02 -28.66 5.83
N PHE A 981 4.64 -28.93 7.08
CA PHE A 981 3.95 -30.19 7.41
C PHE A 981 2.62 -30.34 6.65
N GLY A 982 1.92 -29.24 6.38
CA GLY A 982 0.68 -29.25 5.59
C GLY A 982 0.85 -29.81 4.18
N ASP A 983 2.00 -29.54 3.55
CA ASP A 983 2.33 -29.99 2.19
C ASP A 983 2.61 -31.49 2.11
N ILE A 984 2.85 -32.13 3.27
CA ILE A 984 3.08 -33.56 3.41
C ILE A 984 1.81 -34.27 3.92
N LEU A 985 1.23 -33.76 5.01
CA LEU A 985 0.10 -34.35 5.70
C LEU A 985 -1.16 -34.38 4.83
N LEU A 986 -1.53 -33.25 4.21
CA LEU A 986 -2.83 -33.13 3.55
C LEU A 986 -2.90 -34.02 2.30
N PRO A 987 -1.91 -34.00 1.37
CA PRO A 987 -1.87 -34.95 0.26
C PRO A 987 -1.64 -36.39 0.75
N GLY A 988 -0.85 -36.58 1.81
CA GLY A 988 -0.56 -37.87 2.42
C GLY A 988 -1.80 -38.61 2.92
N LEU A 989 -2.80 -37.90 3.44
CA LEU A 989 -4.08 -38.50 3.85
C LEU A 989 -4.84 -39.14 2.68
N LEU A 990 -4.83 -38.50 1.51
CA LEU A 990 -5.45 -39.05 0.30
C LEU A 990 -4.67 -40.25 -0.24
N ILE A 991 -3.34 -40.20 -0.20
CA ILE A 991 -2.46 -41.27 -0.66
C ILE A 991 -2.57 -42.50 0.25
N ALA A 992 -2.62 -42.31 1.58
CA ALA A 992 -2.86 -43.38 2.54
C ALA A 992 -4.23 -44.03 2.33
N PHE A 993 -5.27 -43.22 2.03
CA PHE A 993 -6.58 -43.74 1.61
C PHE A 993 -6.48 -44.61 0.35
N ALA A 994 -5.74 -44.17 -0.67
CA ALA A 994 -5.56 -44.93 -1.91
C ALA A 994 -4.92 -46.31 -1.67
N LEU A 995 -3.89 -46.41 -0.81
CA LEU A 995 -3.27 -47.69 -0.50
C LEU A 995 -4.21 -48.65 0.25
N ARG A 996 -4.96 -48.12 1.22
CA ARG A 996 -5.95 -48.92 1.96
C ARG A 996 -7.03 -49.46 1.04
N TYR A 997 -7.52 -48.63 0.12
CA TYR A 997 -8.49 -49.05 -0.88
C TYR A 997 -7.91 -50.13 -1.81
N ASP A 998 -6.69 -49.94 -2.32
CA ASP A 998 -6.03 -50.92 -3.20
C ASP A 998 -5.85 -52.27 -2.53
N TRP A 999 -5.46 -52.30 -1.25
CA TRP A 999 -5.32 -53.53 -0.47
C TRP A 999 -6.65 -54.21 -0.21
N ALA A 1000 -7.68 -53.45 0.19
CA ALA A 1000 -9.02 -53.99 0.39
C ALA A 1000 -9.58 -54.59 -0.92
N ALA A 1001 -9.30 -53.94 -2.05
CA ALA A 1001 -9.73 -54.35 -3.38
C ALA A 1001 -8.83 -55.42 -4.02
N ARG A 1002 -7.77 -55.87 -3.32
CA ARG A 1002 -6.76 -56.82 -3.81
C ARG A 1002 -6.15 -56.44 -5.17
N LYS A 1003 -5.91 -55.13 -5.38
CA LYS A 1003 -5.33 -54.62 -6.62
C LYS A 1003 -3.82 -54.86 -6.67
N ASN A 1004 -3.32 -55.14 -7.87
CA ASN A 1004 -1.88 -55.15 -8.14
C ASN A 1004 -1.32 -53.71 -8.21
N LEU A 1005 0.00 -53.55 -8.10
CA LEU A 1005 0.65 -52.23 -8.04
C LEU A 1005 0.32 -51.31 -9.23
N GLN A 1006 0.21 -51.87 -10.44
CA GLN A 1006 -0.10 -51.11 -11.66
C GLN A 1006 -1.60 -50.78 -11.80
N GLY A 1007 -2.47 -51.70 -11.36
CA GLY A 1007 -3.93 -51.58 -11.37
C GLY A 1007 -4.51 -50.86 -10.16
N GLY A 1008 -3.69 -50.58 -9.14
CA GLY A 1008 -4.01 -49.74 -7.99
C GLY A 1008 -3.93 -48.23 -8.27
N TYR A 1009 -4.30 -47.42 -7.29
CA TYR A 1009 -4.22 -45.97 -7.30
C TYR A 1009 -3.00 -45.43 -6.54
N PHE A 1010 -2.46 -46.18 -5.57
CA PHE A 1010 -1.39 -45.75 -4.69
C PHE A 1010 -0.10 -45.37 -5.44
N LEU A 1011 0.39 -46.25 -6.32
CA LEU A 1011 1.62 -46.01 -7.07
C LEU A 1011 1.54 -44.72 -7.89
N TRP A 1012 0.43 -44.53 -8.62
CA TRP A 1012 0.19 -43.35 -9.44
C TRP A 1012 0.02 -42.08 -8.61
N SER A 1013 -0.59 -42.18 -7.42
CA SER A 1013 -0.72 -41.06 -6.50
C SER A 1013 0.62 -40.64 -5.88
N MET A 1014 1.49 -41.61 -5.58
CA MET A 1014 2.86 -41.35 -5.12
C MET A 1014 3.70 -40.67 -6.19
N VAL A 1015 3.64 -41.16 -7.44
CA VAL A 1015 4.32 -40.52 -8.57
C VAL A 1015 3.80 -39.10 -8.77
N ALA A 1016 2.48 -38.91 -8.73
CA ALA A 1016 1.86 -37.60 -8.87
C ALA A 1016 2.29 -36.62 -7.75
N TYR A 1017 2.35 -37.07 -6.50
CA TYR A 1017 2.86 -36.27 -5.38
C TYR A 1017 4.32 -35.86 -5.61
N GLY A 1018 5.18 -36.83 -5.95
CA GLY A 1018 6.59 -36.57 -6.24
C GLY A 1018 6.78 -35.59 -7.39
N SER A 1019 6.03 -35.73 -8.48
CA SER A 1019 6.07 -34.80 -9.61
C SER A 1019 5.55 -33.40 -9.25
N GLY A 1020 4.44 -33.30 -8.52
CA GLY A 1020 3.89 -32.01 -8.08
C GLY A 1020 4.85 -31.27 -7.14
N LEU A 1021 5.49 -31.99 -6.21
CA LEU A 1021 6.50 -31.42 -5.31
C LEU A 1021 7.77 -31.02 -6.07
N LEU A 1022 8.21 -31.80 -7.06
CA LEU A 1022 9.34 -31.42 -7.91
C LEU A 1022 9.07 -30.12 -8.68
N ILE A 1023 7.88 -29.99 -9.26
CA ILE A 1023 7.46 -28.77 -9.96
C ILE A 1023 7.42 -27.57 -9.01
N THR A 1024 7.03 -27.80 -7.74
CA THR A 1024 7.06 -26.76 -6.71
C THR A 1024 8.47 -26.21 -6.51
N TYR A 1025 9.49 -27.09 -6.38
CA TYR A 1025 10.88 -26.65 -6.24
C TYR A 1025 11.41 -25.96 -7.51
N VAL A 1026 11.08 -26.47 -8.70
CA VAL A 1026 11.43 -25.80 -9.96
C VAL A 1026 10.83 -24.39 -10.03
N ALA A 1027 9.56 -24.23 -9.64
CA ALA A 1027 8.91 -22.92 -9.60
C ALA A 1027 9.53 -21.97 -8.58
N LEU A 1028 9.90 -22.47 -7.39
CA LEU A 1028 10.62 -21.70 -6.37
C LEU A 1028 11.97 -21.17 -6.88
N ASN A 1029 12.71 -21.99 -7.63
CA ASN A 1029 14.03 -21.62 -8.17
C ASN A 1029 13.93 -20.68 -9.38
N LEU A 1030 12.87 -20.78 -10.19
CA LEU A 1030 12.63 -19.87 -11.31
C LEU A 1030 12.11 -18.48 -10.90
N MET A 1031 11.61 -18.35 -9.66
CA MET A 1031 11.02 -17.10 -9.16
C MET A 1031 11.90 -16.41 -8.12
N ASP A 1032 13.22 -16.61 -8.20
CA ASP A 1032 14.25 -15.95 -7.38
C ASP A 1032 13.96 -15.97 -5.87
N GLY A 1033 13.34 -17.05 -5.36
CA GLY A 1033 13.06 -17.22 -3.94
C GLY A 1033 11.85 -16.43 -3.41
N HIS A 1034 10.99 -15.89 -4.29
CA HIS A 1034 9.64 -15.47 -3.89
C HIS A 1034 8.81 -16.69 -3.47
N GLY A 1035 8.30 -16.69 -2.23
CA GLY A 1035 7.56 -17.83 -1.69
C GLY A 1035 6.41 -18.26 -2.59
N GLN A 1036 6.32 -19.58 -2.85
CA GLN A 1036 5.30 -20.20 -3.68
C GLN A 1036 4.39 -21.10 -2.84
N PRO A 1037 3.07 -21.13 -3.13
CA PRO A 1037 2.16 -22.09 -2.52
C PRO A 1037 2.44 -23.49 -3.08
N ALA A 1038 2.85 -24.44 -2.24
CA ALA A 1038 3.19 -25.79 -2.68
C ALA A 1038 1.94 -26.59 -3.12
N LEU A 1039 0.81 -26.39 -2.43
CA LEU A 1039 -0.45 -27.08 -2.76
C LEU A 1039 -1.02 -26.66 -4.10
N LEU A 1040 -0.63 -25.49 -4.64
CA LEU A 1040 -0.96 -25.06 -6.00
C LEU A 1040 -0.53 -26.10 -7.05
N TYR A 1041 0.61 -26.76 -6.82
CA TYR A 1041 1.15 -27.78 -7.73
C TYR A 1041 0.83 -29.20 -7.27
N ILE A 1042 0.87 -29.46 -5.96
CA ILE A 1042 0.68 -30.82 -5.43
C ILE A 1042 -0.78 -31.29 -5.58
N VAL A 1043 -1.77 -30.43 -5.31
CA VAL A 1043 -3.18 -30.84 -5.33
C VAL A 1043 -3.67 -31.22 -6.73
N PRO A 1044 -3.44 -30.44 -7.79
CA PRO A 1044 -3.87 -30.83 -9.14
C PRO A 1044 -3.24 -32.14 -9.60
N PHE A 1045 -1.97 -32.39 -9.27
CA PHE A 1045 -1.31 -33.64 -9.62
C PHE A 1045 -1.92 -34.82 -8.85
N THR A 1046 -1.99 -34.74 -7.53
CA THR A 1046 -2.46 -35.86 -6.69
C THR A 1046 -3.95 -36.15 -6.87
N LEU A 1047 -4.81 -35.17 -6.58
CA LEU A 1047 -6.27 -35.32 -6.65
C LEU A 1047 -6.72 -35.51 -8.10
N GLY A 1048 -6.17 -34.74 -9.04
CA GLY A 1048 -6.51 -34.85 -10.46
C GLY A 1048 -6.18 -36.23 -11.04
N THR A 1049 -5.01 -36.80 -10.69
CA THR A 1049 -4.65 -38.16 -11.10
C THR A 1049 -5.64 -39.19 -10.56
N LEU A 1050 -5.96 -39.13 -9.27
CA LEU A 1050 -6.85 -40.11 -8.65
C LEU A 1050 -8.30 -40.02 -9.20
N LEU A 1051 -8.79 -38.81 -9.48
CA LEU A 1051 -10.08 -38.59 -10.15
C LEU A 1051 -10.07 -39.12 -11.59
N ALA A 1052 -9.02 -38.81 -12.36
CA ALA A 1052 -8.92 -39.25 -13.76
C ALA A 1052 -8.83 -40.77 -13.88
N PHE A 1053 -8.01 -41.43 -13.05
CA PHE A 1053 -7.88 -42.89 -13.06
C PHE A 1053 -9.16 -43.58 -12.58
N SER A 1054 -9.82 -43.08 -11.54
CA SER A 1054 -11.05 -43.68 -11.02
C SER A 1054 -12.23 -43.51 -11.98
N TRP A 1055 -12.29 -42.38 -12.70
CA TRP A 1055 -13.23 -42.18 -13.79
C TRP A 1055 -12.97 -43.14 -14.96
N LYS A 1056 -11.73 -43.22 -15.44
CA LYS A 1056 -11.33 -44.12 -16.53
C LYS A 1056 -11.59 -45.59 -16.22
N ARG A 1057 -11.48 -45.99 -14.94
CA ARG A 1057 -11.71 -47.36 -14.47
C ARG A 1057 -13.17 -47.67 -14.09
N GLY A 1058 -14.08 -46.69 -14.17
CA GLY A 1058 -15.50 -46.87 -13.83
C GLY A 1058 -15.79 -47.01 -12.33
N GLU A 1059 -14.81 -46.82 -11.46
CA GLU A 1059 -14.93 -47.02 -10.00
C GLU A 1059 -15.20 -45.72 -9.23
N LEU A 1060 -15.25 -44.58 -9.92
CA LEU A 1060 -15.39 -43.26 -9.31
C LEU A 1060 -16.59 -43.18 -8.34
N LYS A 1061 -17.75 -43.74 -8.72
CA LYS A 1061 -18.95 -43.71 -7.85
C LYS A 1061 -18.71 -44.40 -6.51
N ASN A 1062 -17.98 -45.51 -6.52
CA ASN A 1062 -17.69 -46.28 -5.33
C ASN A 1062 -16.67 -45.57 -4.43
N LEU A 1063 -15.57 -45.11 -5.02
CA LEU A 1063 -14.53 -44.31 -4.34
C LEU A 1063 -15.09 -43.00 -3.77
N TRP A 1064 -16.00 -42.35 -4.49
CA TRP A 1064 -16.60 -41.07 -4.11
C TRP A 1064 -17.49 -41.16 -2.88
N SER A 1065 -18.32 -42.20 -2.78
CA SER A 1065 -19.38 -42.28 -1.77
C SER A 1065 -19.10 -43.29 -0.66
N LYS A 1066 -18.70 -44.52 -1.01
CA LYS A 1066 -18.51 -45.62 -0.07
C LYS A 1066 -17.09 -45.70 0.46
N GLY A 1067 -16.10 -45.43 -0.39
CA GLY A 1067 -14.68 -45.49 0.00
C GLY A 1067 -14.14 -46.91 0.27
N GLU A 1068 -14.94 -47.95 0.02
CA GLU A 1068 -14.57 -49.36 0.15
C GLU A 1068 -14.95 -50.12 -1.14
N PRO A 1069 -14.19 -51.16 -1.54
CA PRO A 1069 -14.56 -52.00 -2.68
C PRO A 1069 -15.88 -52.74 -2.43
N GLU A 1070 -16.63 -53.03 -3.50
CA GLU A 1070 -17.84 -53.85 -3.39
C GLU A 1070 -17.48 -55.28 -2.96
N ARG A 1071 -17.95 -55.68 -1.77
CA ARG A 1071 -17.78 -57.06 -1.28
C ARG A 1071 -18.74 -57.96 -2.06
N VAL A 1072 -18.20 -58.87 -2.87
CA VAL A 1072 -18.98 -59.99 -3.41
C VAL A 1072 -19.28 -60.94 -2.25
N CYS A 1073 -20.56 -61.13 -1.94
CA CYS A 1073 -20.99 -62.02 -0.87
C CYS A 1073 -20.54 -63.45 -1.17
N THR A 1074 -19.72 -64.05 -0.32
CA THR A 1074 -19.14 -65.40 -0.51
C THR A 1074 -20.12 -66.56 -0.26
N HIS A 1075 -21.42 -66.30 -0.05
CA HIS A 1075 -22.42 -67.34 0.13
C HIS A 1075 -22.99 -67.91 -1.19
N THR A 1076 -22.60 -67.40 -2.36
CA THR A 1076 -23.09 -67.88 -3.67
C THR A 1076 -22.08 -68.70 -4.47
N GLN A 1077 -20.88 -68.99 -3.96
CA GLN A 1077 -19.87 -69.81 -4.68
C GLN A 1077 -19.83 -71.29 -4.26
N ALA A 1078 -20.80 -71.78 -3.48
CA ALA A 1078 -20.96 -73.22 -3.20
C ALA A 1078 -21.99 -73.92 -4.12
N ALA A 1079 -22.51 -73.24 -5.14
CA ALA A 1079 -23.42 -73.83 -6.12
C ALA A 1079 -23.24 -73.20 -7.51
N GLN A 1080 -22.04 -73.31 -8.09
CA GLN A 1080 -21.80 -73.31 -9.54
C GLN A 1080 -20.36 -73.68 -9.87
#